data_AF-A0A7J4NKL5-F1
#
_entry.id   AF-A0A7J4NKL5-F1
#
_cell.length_a   1.000
_cell.length_b   1.000
_cell.length_c   1.000
_cell.angle_alpha   90.00
_cell.angle_beta   90.00
_cell.angle_gamma   90.00
#
_symmetry.space_group_name_H-M   'P 1'
#
loop_
_entity.id
_entity.type
_entity.pdbx_description
1 polymer ?
#
loop_
_entity_poly.entity_id
_entity_poly.type
_entity_poly.pdbx_seq_one_letter_code
_entity_poly.pdbx_strand_id
1 'polypeptide(L)'
;MPYNSRGQLSAIGFTLLILFSSVLILLIPTSLAESDSRTSHTYVEQFGSGFDETIIATASSQLDVPRDLEFHPNPSRQNELWVLNRATDSITIISNPGQSSQSSQNRHDAYGYHFMEEASAFAFGSYHSEFDNQFASAQESRNTYDGQAPPNNFMGPALWPSSLSHFAVVNQANQRLGSHLDMLHESPNGMGIAHDSGNAYWYNDGYHEELVYYDFQDDHDTGGEDHDDGIVRRYSEITPTRSANIPGHMILDKANGILYISDTGAGRVLWVNTDDTSTTSTNIMNSNTQMDPVLAEYSEITGVEWGVMDTGLASPSGIALHGDTLFVSQNGNGKISAYELASNGKSGTHMQTVNTNANSIMGLEVGPNDKLWYVDAGLNRIVRIDPYPDADTDGIRDSLDNCPNITNAGQENHDGDALGDICDPDDDNDGILSDGSDADDCAFGEIGWTSDSTTDYDGDGCKDDRPEDMDDDNDGRNDGSDDCAKGDLGWLSDATTDYDSDGCRDASEDLDDDDDGICDGNIVATGCMIGLPQLDRCPTSPLSFTSTIASDADRDGCQDLGEDTDDDDDGFTDALDGCPNLVGGATEGEMMGCPDGDGDGWADLEDDFETDATQWLDSDEDGYGNNADGTDGDLCPLQEGYSTIDRLGCPDADEDGYSNPTGAWTLDDGADAFPLDDTQWRDSDLDQFGDNPAPANMADICPTTFGTSTEDRLGCPDSDLDGWSDEGDAFYLDITQWNDSDSDGYGDNPSPAITPDDCIDTWGNSTLDLLGCVDSDGDGWSDEFDAYPNHKLLWSDSDGDGYADQSGTNLSDDCPDEAGTSTVDRLGCIDSDGDGWSDLNDYYPKDAERQIKASILPFILIALLVTLLTVGGVAMILMRRKPEQSFVVAGQLTAPPPPPSQFNLGMGAFPPPPPPPAAQVMPVESTPAPPEPAPPPISTANALAALLPDTSESTSDEITQDITADIQESVVQDDVVSEPAVTTGGPPLPEFGLPEGWTQEQWEYYGHEWLKEHNL
;
A
#
# COMPACT_ATOMS: atom_id res chain seq x y z
N MET A 1 -35.17 19.56 36.77
CA MET A 1 -36.33 19.76 37.69
C MET A 1 -37.54 19.06 37.08
N PRO A 2 -38.55 18.57 37.84
CA PRO A 2 -38.67 18.40 39.29
C PRO A 2 -38.42 16.89 39.65
N TYR A 3 -38.99 16.18 40.66
CA TYR A 3 -39.74 16.54 41.87
C TYR A 3 -39.32 15.66 43.09
N ASN A 4 -38.13 15.93 43.62
CA ASN A 4 -37.78 15.92 45.05
C ASN A 4 -38.75 15.28 46.09
N SER A 5 -38.29 14.24 46.81
CA SER A 5 -38.55 14.14 48.26
C SER A 5 -37.36 13.48 49.00
N ARG A 6 -37.04 13.95 50.22
CA ARG A 6 -35.99 13.44 51.13
C ARG A 6 -36.61 12.96 52.44
N GLY A 7 -36.00 11.97 53.11
CA GLY A 7 -36.58 11.40 54.34
C GLY A 7 -35.60 10.74 55.33
N GLN A 8 -34.65 11.50 55.89
CA GLN A 8 -34.02 11.33 57.23
C GLN A 8 -33.39 9.95 57.60
N LEU A 9 -32.06 9.88 57.73
CA LEU A 9 -31.29 10.10 58.99
C LEU A 9 -31.53 9.09 60.13
N SER A 10 -30.53 8.24 60.41
CA SER A 10 -29.69 8.38 61.61
C SER A 10 -28.48 7.46 61.56
N ALA A 11 -27.29 7.95 61.93
CA ALA A 11 -26.09 7.14 62.10
C ALA A 11 -25.76 6.97 63.58
N ILE A 12 -25.40 5.76 64.00
CA ILE A 12 -24.58 5.50 65.20
C ILE A 12 -23.61 4.39 64.85
N GLY A 13 -22.31 4.69 64.83
CA GLY A 13 -21.24 3.70 64.84
C GLY A 13 -20.51 3.72 66.18
N PHE A 14 -19.98 2.58 66.61
CA PHE A 14 -18.93 2.49 67.62
C PHE A 14 -18.08 1.24 67.38
N THR A 15 -16.80 1.31 67.72
CA THR A 15 -15.76 0.47 67.09
C THR A 15 -15.09 -0.51 68.07
N LEU A 16 -14.49 -1.56 67.48
CA LEU A 16 -13.20 -2.18 67.83
C LEU A 16 -13.13 -3.48 68.67
N LEU A 17 -12.26 -4.38 68.17
CA LEU A 17 -11.36 -5.32 68.89
C LEU A 17 -11.77 -6.78 69.20
N ILE A 18 -11.59 -7.65 68.19
CA ILE A 18 -10.75 -8.88 68.17
C ILE A 18 -10.66 -9.76 69.45
N LEU A 19 -11.05 -11.04 69.33
CA LEU A 19 -10.20 -12.22 69.68
C LEU A 19 -10.81 -13.58 69.23
N PHE A 20 -9.94 -14.58 69.03
CA PHE A 20 -10.26 -15.92 68.50
C PHE A 20 -10.94 -16.87 69.51
N SER A 21 -11.85 -17.75 69.03
CA SER A 21 -11.65 -19.22 69.05
C SER A 21 -12.87 -20.06 68.59
N SER A 22 -12.70 -20.71 67.44
CA SER A 22 -12.90 -22.16 67.19
C SER A 22 -14.15 -22.92 67.70
N VAL A 23 -14.90 -23.47 66.73
CA VAL A 23 -15.68 -24.74 66.78
C VAL A 23 -16.90 -24.81 67.72
N LEU A 24 -18.10 -24.71 67.14
CA LEU A 24 -19.03 -25.84 66.99
C LEU A 24 -20.15 -25.50 65.98
N ILE A 25 -20.08 -26.02 64.75
CA ILE A 25 -21.21 -25.92 63.80
C ILE A 25 -22.17 -27.08 64.09
N LEU A 26 -23.43 -26.76 64.33
CA LEU A 26 -24.54 -27.72 64.36
C LEU A 26 -25.32 -27.59 63.07
N LEU A 27 -25.48 -28.71 62.36
CA LEU A 27 -26.16 -28.78 61.07
C LEU A 27 -27.64 -28.40 61.21
N ILE A 28 -28.04 -27.35 60.50
CA ILE A 28 -29.41 -27.11 60.06
C ILE A 28 -29.34 -27.02 58.53
N PRO A 29 -30.01 -27.90 57.77
CA PRO A 29 -30.07 -27.73 56.33
C PRO A 29 -30.95 -26.52 56.01
N THR A 30 -30.32 -25.40 55.67
CA THR A 30 -31.00 -24.30 55.00
C THR A 30 -31.27 -24.72 53.57
N SER A 31 -32.53 -25.01 53.24
CA SER A 31 -32.99 -25.06 51.86
C SER A 31 -32.77 -23.67 51.24
N LEU A 32 -31.67 -23.50 50.52
CA LEU A 32 -31.56 -22.40 49.57
C LEU A 32 -32.61 -22.67 48.49
N ALA A 33 -33.49 -21.68 48.29
CA ALA A 33 -34.33 -21.67 47.10
C ALA A 33 -33.42 -21.20 45.97
N GLU A 34 -32.95 -22.16 45.18
CA GLU A 34 -32.19 -21.90 43.96
C GLU A 34 -33.05 -21.04 43.02
N SER A 35 -32.50 -19.93 42.54
CA SER A 35 -33.20 -19.09 41.56
C SER A 35 -33.02 -19.71 40.18
N ASP A 36 -33.96 -20.56 39.78
CA ASP A 36 -34.03 -21.28 38.51
C ASP A 36 -33.91 -20.34 37.29
N SER A 37 -32.66 -20.01 36.93
CA SER A 37 -32.31 -19.23 35.75
C SER A 37 -32.16 -20.18 34.58
N ARG A 38 -33.31 -20.54 33.99
CA ARG A 38 -33.43 -21.45 32.84
C ARG A 38 -32.58 -20.99 31.66
N THR A 39 -31.36 -21.50 31.58
CA THR A 39 -30.53 -21.52 30.37
C THR A 39 -31.19 -22.44 29.35
N SER A 40 -31.16 -22.03 28.07
CA SER A 40 -31.57 -22.94 27.00
C SER A 40 -30.41 -23.87 26.70
N HIS A 41 -30.61 -25.18 26.83
CA HIS A 41 -29.55 -26.16 26.69
C HIS A 41 -29.57 -26.76 25.28
N THR A 42 -28.45 -26.65 24.55
CA THR A 42 -28.20 -27.41 23.32
C THR A 42 -27.72 -28.83 23.62
N TYR A 43 -27.05 -29.02 24.75
CA TYR A 43 -26.57 -30.29 25.28
C TYR A 43 -27.70 -31.08 25.95
N VAL A 44 -27.69 -32.41 25.79
CA VAL A 44 -28.62 -33.34 26.48
C VAL A 44 -27.77 -34.36 27.23
N GLU A 45 -27.63 -34.19 28.55
CA GLU A 45 -26.77 -35.02 29.41
C GLU A 45 -27.00 -36.53 29.25
N GLN A 46 -28.27 -36.95 29.09
CA GLN A 46 -28.65 -38.35 28.91
C GLN A 46 -28.15 -38.97 27.59
N PHE A 47 -27.64 -38.15 26.65
CA PHE A 47 -27.02 -38.56 25.39
C PHE A 47 -25.52 -38.21 25.32
N GLY A 48 -25.15 -37.06 25.88
CA GLY A 48 -23.81 -36.48 25.82
C GLY A 48 -23.34 -36.14 24.40
N SER A 49 -22.05 -35.85 24.29
CA SER A 49 -21.30 -35.85 23.02
C SER A 49 -21.23 -37.23 22.33
N GLY A 50 -21.54 -38.29 23.07
CA GLY A 50 -21.76 -39.64 22.59
C GLY A 50 -21.95 -40.62 23.74
N PHE A 51 -22.32 -41.87 23.45
CA PHE A 51 -22.62 -42.87 24.48
C PHE A 51 -22.30 -44.32 24.07
N ASP A 52 -22.10 -45.16 25.08
CA ASP A 52 -22.13 -46.62 24.99
C ASP A 52 -23.53 -47.19 25.34
N GLU A 53 -23.89 -48.31 24.73
CA GLU A 53 -25.12 -49.07 25.04
C GLU A 53 -24.83 -50.27 25.94
N THR A 54 -24.99 -50.11 27.26
CA THR A 54 -24.83 -51.21 28.21
C THR A 54 -26.06 -52.12 28.23
N ILE A 55 -25.92 -53.38 27.81
CA ILE A 55 -26.96 -54.40 27.95
C ILE A 55 -27.03 -54.86 29.42
N ILE A 56 -28.14 -54.54 30.09
CA ILE A 56 -28.37 -54.78 31.53
C ILE A 56 -28.95 -56.19 31.75
N ALA A 57 -30.01 -56.51 31.02
CA ALA A 57 -30.76 -57.75 31.16
C ALA A 57 -31.19 -58.27 29.78
N THR A 58 -31.42 -59.58 29.68
CA THR A 58 -31.80 -60.27 28.44
C THR A 58 -32.86 -61.33 28.74
N ALA A 59 -33.30 -62.09 27.74
CA ALA A 59 -34.17 -63.27 27.94
C ALA A 59 -33.66 -64.25 29.02
N SER A 60 -32.35 -64.28 29.32
CA SER A 60 -31.81 -65.08 30.43
C SER A 60 -32.28 -64.63 31.83
N SER A 61 -32.71 -63.38 31.98
CA SER A 61 -33.35 -62.82 33.17
C SER A 61 -34.86 -63.12 33.25
N GLN A 62 -35.40 -63.95 32.34
CA GLN A 62 -36.84 -64.16 32.12
C GLN A 62 -37.53 -62.89 31.58
N LEU A 63 -36.93 -62.27 30.57
CA LEU A 63 -37.59 -61.26 29.74
C LEU A 63 -38.22 -61.95 28.51
N ASP A 64 -39.52 -61.74 28.30
CA ASP A 64 -40.18 -62.25 27.08
C ASP A 64 -41.22 -61.28 26.51
N VAL A 65 -40.88 -60.74 25.33
CA VAL A 65 -41.50 -59.57 24.71
C VAL A 65 -41.76 -58.46 25.75
N PRO A 66 -40.69 -57.96 26.41
CA PRO A 66 -40.80 -56.88 27.37
C PRO A 66 -41.37 -55.63 26.68
N ARG A 67 -42.12 -54.82 27.41
CA ARG A 67 -42.80 -53.62 26.89
C ARG A 67 -42.42 -52.36 27.61
N ASP A 68 -42.34 -52.45 28.92
CA ASP A 68 -42.28 -51.30 29.80
C ASP A 68 -41.30 -51.53 30.94
N LEU A 69 -40.76 -50.45 31.50
CA LEU A 69 -39.85 -50.48 32.63
C LEU A 69 -40.06 -49.27 33.55
N GLU A 70 -39.91 -49.46 34.86
CA GLU A 70 -39.97 -48.37 35.85
C GLU A 70 -39.13 -48.76 37.09
N PHE A 71 -38.39 -47.81 37.67
CA PHE A 71 -37.68 -48.02 38.93
C PHE A 71 -38.63 -47.91 40.12
N HIS A 72 -38.48 -48.81 41.09
CA HIS A 72 -39.38 -48.86 42.22
C HIS A 72 -39.25 -47.61 43.12
N PRO A 73 -40.31 -46.76 43.26
CA PRO A 73 -40.15 -45.39 43.78
C PRO A 73 -39.89 -45.30 45.29
N ASN A 74 -40.24 -46.31 46.09
CA ASN A 74 -39.88 -46.35 47.52
C ASN A 74 -38.34 -46.19 47.68
N PRO A 75 -37.84 -45.16 48.40
CA PRO A 75 -36.40 -44.89 48.54
C PRO A 75 -35.55 -46.04 49.10
N SER A 76 -36.16 -47.00 49.80
CA SER A 76 -35.45 -48.21 50.28
C SER A 76 -35.28 -49.31 49.20
N ARG A 77 -35.92 -49.15 48.04
CA ARG A 77 -36.03 -50.13 46.95
C ARG A 77 -35.69 -49.56 45.55
N GLN A 78 -35.23 -48.31 45.44
CA GLN A 78 -34.82 -47.67 44.16
C GLN A 78 -33.74 -48.41 43.34
N ASN A 79 -33.09 -49.44 43.91
CA ASN A 79 -32.22 -50.36 43.18
C ASN A 79 -32.98 -51.58 42.58
N GLU A 80 -34.31 -51.58 42.58
CA GLU A 80 -35.15 -52.56 41.88
C GLU A 80 -35.76 -51.94 40.62
N LEU A 81 -35.35 -52.44 39.45
CA LEU A 81 -36.00 -52.15 38.19
C LEU A 81 -37.10 -53.18 37.93
N TRP A 82 -38.33 -52.74 37.68
CA TRP A 82 -39.47 -53.58 37.35
C TRP A 82 -39.71 -53.53 35.84
N VAL A 83 -39.95 -54.68 35.19
CA VAL A 83 -40.07 -54.81 33.72
C VAL A 83 -41.30 -55.65 33.37
N LEU A 84 -42.19 -55.12 32.54
CA LEU A 84 -43.44 -55.77 32.12
C LEU A 84 -43.25 -56.65 30.89
N ASN A 85 -43.71 -57.91 30.95
CA ASN A 85 -43.56 -58.92 29.88
C ASN A 85 -44.90 -59.31 29.27
N ARG A 86 -45.15 -58.93 28.01
CA ARG A 86 -46.42 -59.16 27.28
C ARG A 86 -46.60 -60.59 26.77
N ALA A 87 -45.55 -61.42 26.74
CA ALA A 87 -45.65 -62.81 26.29
C ALA A 87 -45.87 -63.82 27.43
N THR A 88 -45.86 -63.36 28.69
CA THR A 88 -45.96 -64.21 29.89
C THR A 88 -46.76 -63.58 31.02
N ASP A 89 -47.42 -62.44 30.77
CA ASP A 89 -48.35 -61.75 31.68
C ASP A 89 -47.75 -61.64 33.10
N SER A 90 -46.54 -61.05 33.16
CA SER A 90 -45.67 -61.10 34.33
C SER A 90 -44.71 -59.92 34.43
N ILE A 91 -44.31 -59.58 35.66
CA ILE A 91 -43.23 -58.63 35.92
C ILE A 91 -41.93 -59.39 36.18
N THR A 92 -40.85 -58.95 35.52
CA THR A 92 -39.48 -59.34 35.88
C THR A 92 -38.84 -58.20 36.68
N ILE A 93 -38.44 -58.51 37.90
CA ILE A 93 -37.83 -57.57 38.85
C ILE A 93 -36.33 -57.83 38.85
N ILE A 94 -35.54 -56.81 38.53
CA ILE A 94 -34.08 -56.83 38.46
C ILE A 94 -33.54 -56.00 39.63
N SER A 95 -32.90 -56.64 40.60
CA SER A 95 -32.29 -55.96 41.75
C SER A 95 -30.81 -55.68 41.48
N ASN A 96 -30.36 -54.46 41.79
CA ASN A 96 -29.05 -53.89 41.50
C ASN A 96 -28.68 -53.93 39.99
N PRO A 97 -29.53 -53.37 39.10
CA PRO A 97 -29.29 -53.43 37.67
C PRO A 97 -27.98 -52.73 37.27
N GLY A 98 -27.21 -53.35 36.37
CA GLY A 98 -25.89 -52.90 35.93
C GLY A 98 -24.75 -53.14 36.93
N GLN A 99 -25.02 -53.68 38.12
CA GLN A 99 -24.00 -53.92 39.15
C GLN A 99 -23.52 -55.37 39.17
N SER A 100 -22.33 -55.63 39.73
CA SER A 100 -21.80 -56.99 39.93
C SER A 100 -22.62 -57.85 40.92
N SER A 101 -23.53 -57.22 41.66
CA SER A 101 -24.53 -57.80 42.57
C SER A 101 -25.92 -57.98 41.91
N GLN A 102 -26.03 -57.80 40.59
CA GLN A 102 -27.31 -57.92 39.87
C GLN A 102 -27.94 -59.31 40.05
N SER A 103 -29.24 -59.33 40.32
CA SER A 103 -30.06 -60.54 40.31
C SER A 103 -31.45 -60.26 39.71
N SER A 104 -32.17 -61.29 39.30
CA SER A 104 -33.52 -61.14 38.73
C SER A 104 -34.47 -62.24 39.22
N GLN A 105 -35.74 -61.88 39.38
CA GLN A 105 -36.86 -62.77 39.68
C GLN A 105 -38.03 -62.42 38.77
N ASN A 106 -38.76 -63.42 38.28
CA ASN A 106 -40.02 -63.22 37.56
C ASN A 106 -41.20 -63.45 38.51
N ARG A 107 -42.29 -62.72 38.30
CA ARG A 107 -43.51 -62.69 39.10
C ARG A 107 -44.73 -62.71 38.17
N HIS A 108 -45.34 -63.89 38.04
CA HIS A 108 -46.53 -64.16 37.24
C HIS A 108 -47.69 -64.55 38.17
N ASP A 109 -48.84 -63.88 38.04
CA ASP A 109 -50.02 -64.18 38.85
C ASP A 109 -50.88 -65.29 38.21
N ALA A 110 -51.42 -66.19 39.02
CA ALA A 110 -52.28 -67.29 38.59
C ALA A 110 -53.56 -66.86 37.84
N TYR A 111 -53.95 -65.58 37.90
CA TYR A 111 -55.05 -64.96 37.16
C TYR A 111 -54.58 -63.87 36.17
N GLY A 112 -53.27 -63.78 35.90
CA GLY A 112 -52.69 -62.83 34.95
C GLY A 112 -53.34 -62.86 33.56
N TYR A 113 -53.82 -64.04 33.14
CA TYR A 113 -54.62 -64.25 31.93
C TYR A 113 -55.91 -63.39 31.82
N HIS A 114 -56.35 -62.74 32.90
CA HIS A 114 -57.42 -61.74 32.88
C HIS A 114 -56.92 -60.36 33.31
N PHE A 115 -56.17 -60.28 34.42
CA PHE A 115 -55.80 -59.01 35.05
C PHE A 115 -54.54 -58.35 34.46
N MET A 116 -53.75 -59.08 33.66
CA MET A 116 -52.51 -58.60 33.03
C MET A 116 -52.36 -59.10 31.57
N GLU A 117 -53.47 -59.54 30.94
CA GLU A 117 -53.47 -60.22 29.63
C GLU A 117 -52.89 -59.35 28.51
N GLU A 118 -51.77 -59.80 27.93
CA GLU A 118 -51.00 -59.10 26.90
C GLU A 118 -50.68 -57.64 27.29
N ALA A 119 -50.28 -57.40 28.54
CA ALA A 119 -50.07 -56.05 29.07
C ALA A 119 -49.03 -55.22 28.32
N SER A 120 -49.39 -53.95 28.07
CA SER A 120 -48.66 -52.97 27.27
C SER A 120 -47.84 -52.01 28.12
N ALA A 121 -48.40 -51.57 29.27
CA ALA A 121 -47.80 -50.57 30.14
C ALA A 121 -48.13 -50.82 31.62
N PHE A 122 -47.34 -50.22 32.53
CA PHE A 122 -47.68 -50.06 33.93
C PHE A 122 -47.15 -48.73 34.48
N ALA A 123 -47.67 -48.28 35.63
CA ALA A 123 -47.16 -47.08 36.31
C ALA A 123 -47.28 -47.23 37.84
N PHE A 124 -46.24 -46.86 38.58
CA PHE A 124 -46.26 -46.88 40.04
C PHE A 124 -47.15 -45.77 40.64
N GLY A 125 -48.04 -46.23 41.52
CA GLY A 125 -48.98 -45.46 42.31
C GLY A 125 -48.41 -44.93 43.62
N SER A 126 -49.32 -44.45 44.46
CA SER A 126 -49.01 -43.94 45.79
C SER A 126 -48.51 -45.03 46.76
N TYR A 127 -47.85 -44.63 47.84
CA TYR A 127 -47.39 -45.55 48.89
C TYR A 127 -48.53 -45.94 49.83
N HIS A 128 -48.76 -47.24 50.01
CA HIS A 128 -49.69 -47.82 50.96
C HIS A 128 -48.97 -48.65 52.05
N SER A 129 -49.52 -48.62 53.27
CA SER A 129 -48.86 -49.17 54.46
C SER A 129 -48.77 -50.71 54.52
N GLU A 130 -49.61 -51.43 53.77
CA GLU A 130 -49.61 -52.90 53.68
C GLU A 130 -49.06 -53.41 52.34
N PHE A 131 -49.26 -52.64 51.27
CA PHE A 131 -48.95 -53.03 49.90
C PHE A 131 -47.63 -52.47 49.35
N ASP A 132 -46.90 -51.70 50.15
CA ASP A 132 -45.81 -50.82 49.68
C ASP A 132 -46.37 -49.83 48.64
N ASN A 133 -45.65 -49.44 47.59
CA ASN A 133 -46.31 -48.73 46.49
C ASN A 133 -47.39 -49.61 45.84
N GLN A 134 -48.53 -49.03 45.52
CA GLN A 134 -49.46 -49.65 44.56
C GLN A 134 -48.94 -49.38 43.14
N PHE A 135 -49.43 -50.10 42.14
CA PHE A 135 -49.20 -49.79 40.71
C PHE A 135 -50.41 -50.25 39.90
N ALA A 136 -50.66 -49.65 38.75
CA ALA A 136 -51.69 -50.13 37.83
C ALA A 136 -51.09 -50.53 36.47
N SER A 137 -51.72 -51.50 35.80
CA SER A 137 -51.32 -52.01 34.49
C SER A 137 -52.39 -51.77 33.42
N ALA A 138 -51.95 -51.60 32.17
CA ALA A 138 -52.80 -51.54 30.97
C ALA A 138 -52.62 -52.79 30.09
N GLN A 139 -53.73 -53.33 29.60
CA GLN A 139 -53.84 -54.66 29.00
C GLN A 139 -54.20 -54.55 27.52
N GLU A 140 -53.32 -54.97 26.59
CA GLU A 140 -53.53 -54.77 25.14
C GLU A 140 -54.61 -55.72 24.53
N SER A 141 -55.39 -56.37 25.41
CA SER A 141 -56.37 -57.41 25.12
C SER A 141 -57.83 -56.91 25.08
N ARG A 142 -58.71 -57.73 24.49
CA ARG A 142 -60.18 -57.61 24.54
C ARG A 142 -60.84 -58.60 25.51
N ASN A 143 -60.07 -59.03 26.52
CA ASN A 143 -60.36 -60.14 27.44
C ASN A 143 -60.68 -61.43 26.67
N THR A 144 -59.61 -62.15 26.30
CA THR A 144 -59.71 -63.47 25.63
C THR A 144 -59.33 -64.63 26.53
N TYR A 145 -58.82 -64.34 27.74
CA TYR A 145 -58.28 -65.30 28.69
C TYR A 145 -57.17 -66.17 28.06
N ASP A 146 -56.12 -65.56 27.50
CA ASP A 146 -55.04 -66.20 26.71
C ASP A 146 -55.59 -66.95 25.47
N GLY A 147 -56.62 -66.39 24.84
CA GLY A 147 -57.34 -67.03 23.74
C GLY A 147 -58.20 -68.25 24.15
N GLN A 148 -58.40 -68.52 25.44
CA GLN A 148 -59.29 -69.59 25.93
C GLN A 148 -60.77 -69.31 25.61
N ALA A 149 -61.16 -68.04 25.40
CA ALA A 149 -62.50 -67.64 25.01
C ALA A 149 -62.50 -66.60 23.85
N PRO A 150 -63.62 -66.43 23.13
CA PRO A 150 -63.82 -65.27 22.26
C PRO A 150 -63.82 -63.97 23.07
N PRO A 151 -63.31 -62.85 22.51
CA PRO A 151 -63.24 -61.57 23.21
C PRO A 151 -64.62 -61.09 23.67
N ASN A 152 -64.73 -60.72 24.95
CA ASN A 152 -65.96 -60.23 25.56
C ASN A 152 -65.98 -58.70 25.81
N ASN A 153 -64.85 -58.01 25.61
CA ASN A 153 -64.62 -56.57 25.90
C ASN A 153 -64.69 -56.17 27.40
N PHE A 154 -64.65 -57.11 28.33
CA PHE A 154 -64.66 -56.85 29.77
C PHE A 154 -63.20 -56.67 30.26
N MET A 155 -62.61 -55.50 30.02
CA MET A 155 -61.17 -55.23 30.21
C MET A 155 -60.91 -53.74 30.43
N GLY A 156 -59.93 -53.41 31.27
CA GLY A 156 -59.46 -52.07 31.58
C GLY A 156 -58.40 -52.14 32.68
N PRO A 157 -57.97 -51.02 33.29
CA PRO A 157 -56.85 -51.02 34.21
C PRO A 157 -57.09 -51.91 35.43
N ALA A 158 -56.02 -52.57 35.87
CA ALA A 158 -56.01 -53.37 37.10
C ALA A 158 -54.96 -52.82 38.07
N LEU A 159 -55.34 -52.69 39.34
CA LEU A 159 -54.52 -52.20 40.44
C LEU A 159 -53.81 -53.36 41.16
N TRP A 160 -52.57 -53.15 41.60
CA TRP A 160 -51.69 -54.18 42.14
C TRP A 160 -50.85 -53.65 43.32
N PRO A 161 -50.39 -54.53 44.23
CA PRO A 161 -49.39 -54.20 45.25
C PRO A 161 -47.96 -54.36 44.69
N SER A 162 -47.00 -53.53 45.07
CA SER A 162 -45.56 -53.78 44.78
C SER A 162 -44.86 -54.60 45.87
N SER A 163 -45.52 -54.80 47.01
CA SER A 163 -45.03 -55.60 48.14
C SER A 163 -44.80 -57.05 47.74
N LEU A 164 -43.53 -57.47 47.83
CA LEU A 164 -43.04 -58.79 47.39
C LEU A 164 -43.65 -59.99 48.13
N SER A 165 -44.39 -59.77 49.22
CA SER A 165 -45.17 -60.80 49.94
C SER A 165 -46.62 -60.95 49.44
N HIS A 166 -47.12 -59.99 48.67
CA HIS A 166 -48.48 -59.99 48.11
C HIS A 166 -48.44 -60.33 46.61
N PHE A 167 -47.67 -59.56 45.83
CA PHE A 167 -47.65 -59.64 44.38
C PHE A 167 -47.15 -60.99 43.84
N ALA A 168 -47.99 -61.63 43.03
CA ALA A 168 -47.81 -62.99 42.50
C ALA A 168 -47.53 -64.06 43.59
N VAL A 169 -48.00 -63.83 44.82
CA VAL A 169 -47.76 -64.71 45.98
C VAL A 169 -49.05 -65.07 46.71
N VAL A 170 -49.97 -64.12 46.86
CA VAL A 170 -51.27 -64.35 47.52
C VAL A 170 -52.27 -64.95 46.53
N ASN A 171 -53.20 -65.78 47.03
CA ASN A 171 -54.29 -66.45 46.29
C ASN A 171 -53.96 -67.36 45.09
N GLN A 172 -52.70 -67.60 44.76
CA GLN A 172 -52.23 -68.34 43.56
C GLN A 172 -52.79 -69.77 43.32
N ALA A 173 -53.59 -70.32 44.24
CA ALA A 173 -54.29 -71.60 44.10
C ALA A 173 -55.62 -71.66 44.90
N ASN A 174 -56.25 -70.51 45.19
CA ASN A 174 -57.37 -70.37 46.11
C ASN A 174 -58.73 -70.22 45.39
N GLN A 175 -59.75 -69.72 46.09
CA GLN A 175 -61.06 -69.32 45.52
C GLN A 175 -61.17 -67.82 45.23
N ARG A 176 -60.10 -67.04 45.47
CA ARG A 176 -60.00 -65.60 45.21
C ARG A 176 -59.15 -65.36 43.96
N LEU A 177 -59.39 -64.24 43.29
CA LEU A 177 -58.89 -63.93 41.94
C LEU A 177 -57.44 -63.38 41.93
N GLY A 178 -56.51 -64.11 42.54
CA GLY A 178 -55.07 -63.74 42.51
C GLY A 178 -54.71 -62.60 43.45
N SER A 179 -53.67 -61.83 43.08
CA SER A 179 -53.06 -60.78 43.92
C SER A 179 -53.33 -59.34 43.48
N HIS A 180 -54.21 -59.10 42.50
CA HIS A 180 -54.70 -57.76 42.16
C HIS A 180 -55.55 -57.16 43.31
N LEU A 181 -55.64 -55.84 43.38
CA LEU A 181 -56.35 -55.09 44.43
C LEU A 181 -57.69 -54.52 43.96
N ASP A 182 -57.82 -54.18 42.68
CA ASP A 182 -59.07 -53.83 42.00
C ASP A 182 -58.89 -53.94 40.46
N MET A 183 -59.97 -53.96 39.69
CA MET A 183 -59.99 -53.85 38.23
C MET A 183 -61.33 -53.27 37.72
N LEU A 184 -61.23 -52.31 36.80
CA LEU A 184 -62.37 -51.65 36.14
C LEU A 184 -62.34 -51.94 34.64
N HIS A 185 -63.49 -52.26 34.03
CA HIS A 185 -63.57 -53.03 32.78
C HIS A 185 -64.01 -52.21 31.55
N GLU A 186 -63.87 -50.89 31.62
CA GLU A 186 -64.43 -49.94 30.66
C GLU A 186 -63.56 -49.65 29.42
N SER A 187 -62.31 -50.14 29.33
CA SER A 187 -61.35 -49.77 28.27
C SER A 187 -60.45 -50.92 27.77
N PRO A 188 -60.93 -51.73 26.81
CA PRO A 188 -60.13 -52.80 26.20
C PRO A 188 -58.98 -52.29 25.32
N ASN A 189 -57.98 -53.14 25.09
CA ASN A 189 -56.72 -52.78 24.43
C ASN A 189 -56.07 -51.51 25.02
N GLY A 190 -55.85 -51.50 26.33
CA GLY A 190 -55.07 -50.45 26.97
C GLY A 190 -53.69 -50.33 26.31
N MET A 191 -53.31 -49.11 25.94
CA MET A 191 -52.04 -48.84 25.24
C MET A 191 -50.97 -48.21 26.13
N GLY A 192 -51.39 -47.54 27.19
CA GLY A 192 -50.56 -46.75 28.10
C GLY A 192 -51.35 -46.38 29.34
N ILE A 193 -50.64 -46.09 30.43
CA ILE A 193 -51.19 -45.69 31.72
C ILE A 193 -50.22 -44.73 32.42
N ALA A 194 -50.73 -43.77 33.18
CA ALA A 194 -49.94 -42.86 34.01
C ALA A 194 -50.64 -42.61 35.35
N HIS A 195 -49.91 -42.70 36.46
CA HIS A 195 -50.44 -42.43 37.81
C HIS A 195 -50.75 -40.94 37.99
N ASP A 196 -51.99 -40.62 38.36
CA ASP A 196 -52.43 -39.28 38.73
C ASP A 196 -52.14 -39.01 40.22
N SER A 197 -52.99 -39.52 41.11
CA SER A 197 -52.90 -39.31 42.55
C SER A 197 -53.64 -40.41 43.33
N GLY A 198 -53.08 -40.88 44.44
CA GLY A 198 -53.70 -41.97 45.23
C GLY A 198 -53.84 -43.26 44.42
N ASN A 199 -55.09 -43.63 44.17
CA ASN A 199 -55.53 -44.76 43.34
C ASN A 199 -56.05 -44.32 41.94
N ALA A 200 -55.80 -43.08 41.53
CA ALA A 200 -56.22 -42.55 40.24
C ALA A 200 -55.14 -42.64 39.15
N TYR A 201 -55.56 -42.95 37.93
CA TYR A 201 -54.70 -43.18 36.76
C TYR A 201 -55.35 -42.67 35.47
N TRP A 202 -54.54 -42.06 34.61
CA TRP A 202 -54.88 -41.77 33.21
C TRP A 202 -54.58 -42.97 32.33
N TYR A 203 -55.45 -43.29 31.37
CA TYR A 203 -55.43 -44.53 30.60
C TYR A 203 -55.76 -44.29 29.12
N ASN A 204 -54.99 -44.90 28.22
CA ASN A 204 -55.16 -44.80 26.76
C ASN A 204 -55.98 -46.01 26.24
N ASP A 205 -57.26 -45.78 25.93
CA ASP A 205 -58.21 -46.80 25.46
C ASP A 205 -58.04 -47.05 23.95
N GLY A 206 -57.25 -48.07 23.59
CA GLY A 206 -57.03 -48.51 22.21
C GLY A 206 -58.14 -49.38 21.60
N TYR A 207 -59.34 -49.42 22.19
CA TYR A 207 -60.55 -49.98 21.58
C TYR A 207 -61.56 -48.91 21.16
N HIS A 208 -61.75 -47.90 21.99
CA HIS A 208 -62.63 -46.76 21.71
C HIS A 208 -61.89 -45.58 21.07
N GLU A 209 -60.55 -45.55 21.13
CA GLU A 209 -59.69 -44.45 20.68
C GLU A 209 -59.97 -43.16 21.49
N GLU A 210 -59.95 -43.28 22.82
CA GLU A 210 -60.26 -42.21 23.80
C GLU A 210 -59.23 -42.16 24.95
N LEU A 211 -59.02 -40.98 25.53
CA LEU A 211 -58.39 -40.86 26.85
C LEU A 211 -59.44 -41.11 27.95
N VAL A 212 -59.08 -41.88 28.98
CA VAL A 212 -59.96 -42.16 30.13
C VAL A 212 -59.21 -41.92 31.44
N TYR A 213 -59.85 -41.25 32.39
CA TYR A 213 -59.41 -41.16 33.79
C TYR A 213 -60.16 -42.21 34.60
N TYR A 214 -59.41 -42.99 35.38
CA TYR A 214 -59.89 -43.98 36.32
C TYR A 214 -59.48 -43.60 37.73
N ASP A 215 -60.34 -43.87 38.71
CA ASP A 215 -60.05 -43.74 40.13
C ASP A 215 -60.76 -44.87 40.87
N PHE A 216 -59.96 -45.80 41.41
CA PHE A 216 -60.44 -47.02 42.08
C PHE A 216 -60.97 -46.78 43.51
N GLN A 217 -60.88 -45.56 44.06
CA GLN A 217 -61.31 -45.24 45.43
C GLN A 217 -60.76 -46.22 46.49
N ASP A 218 -61.61 -46.93 47.26
CA ASP A 218 -61.19 -47.86 48.33
C ASP A 218 -60.96 -49.29 47.77
N ASP A 219 -59.70 -49.75 47.68
CA ASP A 219 -59.39 -51.06 47.08
C ASP A 219 -59.97 -52.28 47.83
N HIS A 220 -60.33 -53.33 47.09
CA HIS A 220 -61.11 -54.46 47.63
C HIS A 220 -60.26 -55.56 48.31
N ASP A 221 -58.98 -55.29 48.59
CA ASP A 221 -57.94 -56.25 48.99
C ASP A 221 -57.71 -57.38 47.95
N THR A 222 -56.55 -58.02 48.07
CA THR A 222 -56.03 -59.07 47.18
C THR A 222 -57.07 -60.10 46.74
N GLY A 223 -57.44 -60.05 45.46
CA GLY A 223 -58.31 -61.00 44.77
C GLY A 223 -59.79 -60.97 45.19
N GLY A 224 -60.32 -59.79 45.54
CA GLY A 224 -61.76 -59.52 45.67
C GLY A 224 -62.50 -59.46 44.32
N GLU A 225 -63.69 -58.82 44.34
CA GLU A 225 -64.64 -58.68 43.20
C GLU A 225 -65.55 -57.43 43.34
N ASP A 226 -65.22 -56.44 44.19
CA ASP A 226 -66.11 -55.34 44.60
C ASP A 226 -65.56 -53.97 44.16
N HIS A 227 -66.23 -53.32 43.21
CA HIS A 227 -65.85 -52.03 42.61
C HIS A 227 -67.03 -51.05 42.53
N ASP A 228 -68.04 -51.22 43.41
CA ASP A 228 -69.28 -50.44 43.45
C ASP A 228 -69.05 -48.91 43.60
N ASP A 229 -67.88 -48.49 44.10
CA ASP A 229 -67.47 -47.10 44.32
C ASP A 229 -66.52 -46.51 43.24
N GLY A 230 -66.14 -47.29 42.22
CA GLY A 230 -65.23 -46.85 41.16
C GLY A 230 -65.72 -45.64 40.36
N ILE A 231 -64.77 -44.78 39.95
CA ILE A 231 -65.01 -43.54 39.20
C ILE A 231 -64.31 -43.64 37.84
N VAL A 232 -65.06 -43.47 36.75
CA VAL A 232 -64.54 -43.54 35.38
C VAL A 232 -65.04 -42.36 34.54
N ARG A 233 -64.10 -41.61 33.94
CA ARG A 233 -64.37 -40.38 33.17
C ARG A 233 -63.71 -40.45 31.80
N ARG A 234 -64.53 -40.44 30.74
CA ARG A 234 -64.09 -40.59 29.34
C ARG A 234 -63.98 -39.23 28.65
N TYR A 235 -62.83 -38.94 28.04
CA TYR A 235 -62.54 -37.67 27.37
C TYR A 235 -62.64 -37.85 25.85
N SER A 236 -63.87 -37.96 25.35
CA SER A 236 -64.21 -38.37 23.97
C SER A 236 -63.71 -37.43 22.85
N GLU A 237 -63.22 -36.23 23.20
CA GLU A 237 -62.57 -35.30 22.27
C GLU A 237 -61.06 -35.54 22.08
N ILE A 238 -60.42 -36.27 22.99
CA ILE A 238 -58.99 -36.62 22.92
C ILE A 238 -58.90 -38.03 22.34
N THR A 239 -58.48 -38.13 21.08
CA THR A 239 -58.48 -39.38 20.31
C THR A 239 -57.06 -39.91 20.05
N PRO A 240 -56.43 -40.61 21.01
CA PRO A 240 -55.18 -41.34 20.78
C PRO A 240 -55.44 -42.55 19.89
N THR A 241 -54.54 -42.83 18.94
CA THR A 241 -54.70 -43.94 17.98
C THR A 241 -53.66 -45.04 18.19
N ARG A 242 -54.05 -46.28 17.86
CA ARG A 242 -53.29 -47.48 18.18
C ARG A 242 -52.53 -48.06 16.99
N SER A 243 -51.23 -48.29 17.17
CA SER A 243 -50.49 -49.32 16.44
C SER A 243 -50.41 -50.58 17.30
N ALA A 244 -51.09 -51.66 16.88
CA ALA A 244 -51.21 -52.85 17.72
C ALA A 244 -49.86 -53.56 17.92
N ASN A 245 -49.55 -53.95 19.16
CA ASN A 245 -48.26 -54.46 19.62
C ASN A 245 -47.14 -53.40 19.62
N ILE A 246 -47.47 -52.11 19.81
CA ILE A 246 -46.53 -51.04 20.19
C ILE A 246 -47.22 -50.25 21.30
N PRO A 247 -46.71 -50.20 22.55
CA PRO A 247 -47.35 -49.45 23.62
C PRO A 247 -47.28 -47.94 23.32
N GLY A 248 -48.35 -47.23 23.66
CA GLY A 248 -48.48 -45.77 23.57
C GLY A 248 -48.41 -45.18 24.96
N HIS A 249 -47.21 -45.15 25.52
CA HIS A 249 -46.94 -44.76 26.91
C HIS A 249 -47.31 -43.32 27.21
N MET A 250 -47.43 -43.05 28.50
CA MET A 250 -47.96 -41.81 29.05
C MET A 250 -47.14 -41.39 30.26
N ILE A 251 -46.92 -40.09 30.44
CA ILE A 251 -46.28 -39.54 31.63
C ILE A 251 -46.97 -38.24 32.04
N LEU A 252 -47.23 -38.07 33.34
CA LEU A 252 -47.89 -36.88 33.89
C LEU A 252 -46.88 -35.98 34.56
N ASP A 253 -46.69 -34.77 34.01
CA ASP A 253 -46.05 -33.67 34.72
C ASP A 253 -47.02 -33.16 35.81
N LYS A 254 -46.74 -33.57 37.05
CA LYS A 254 -47.52 -33.20 38.25
C LYS A 254 -47.21 -31.80 38.78
N ALA A 255 -46.22 -31.10 38.20
CA ALA A 255 -45.89 -29.72 38.55
C ALA A 255 -46.67 -28.72 37.68
N ASN A 256 -46.84 -29.02 36.38
CA ASN A 256 -47.61 -28.19 35.43
C ASN A 256 -49.04 -28.68 35.15
N GLY A 257 -49.41 -29.88 35.59
CA GLY A 257 -50.73 -30.47 35.33
C GLY A 257 -50.90 -30.90 33.87
N ILE A 258 -49.82 -31.36 33.23
CA ILE A 258 -49.80 -31.73 31.81
C ILE A 258 -49.49 -33.22 31.63
N LEU A 259 -50.41 -33.94 31.03
CA LEU A 259 -50.27 -35.34 30.65
C LEU A 259 -49.77 -35.44 29.20
N TYR A 260 -48.63 -36.11 29.00
CA TYR A 260 -48.08 -36.43 27.68
C TYR A 260 -48.46 -37.86 27.26
N ILE A 261 -48.75 -38.05 25.98
CA ILE A 261 -49.23 -39.33 25.42
C ILE A 261 -48.53 -39.64 24.08
N SER A 262 -47.88 -40.80 23.99
CA SER A 262 -47.37 -41.35 22.72
C SER A 262 -48.51 -41.91 21.86
N ASP A 263 -48.94 -41.18 20.84
CA ASP A 263 -49.96 -41.62 19.88
C ASP A 263 -49.31 -42.44 18.76
N THR A 264 -49.12 -43.73 19.07
CA THR A 264 -48.44 -44.75 18.25
C THR A 264 -48.97 -44.85 16.82
N GLY A 265 -50.28 -44.72 16.61
CA GLY A 265 -50.94 -44.91 15.31
C GLY A 265 -50.86 -43.69 14.40
N ALA A 266 -50.84 -42.49 14.98
CA ALA A 266 -50.80 -41.22 14.23
C ALA A 266 -49.39 -40.63 14.11
N GLY A 267 -48.39 -41.24 14.78
CA GLY A 267 -46.99 -40.80 14.69
C GLY A 267 -46.75 -39.45 15.38
N ARG A 268 -47.41 -39.20 16.52
CA ARG A 268 -47.40 -37.89 17.20
C ARG A 268 -47.33 -38.05 18.73
N VAL A 269 -46.99 -36.98 19.42
CA VAL A 269 -47.15 -36.86 20.88
C VAL A 269 -48.26 -35.85 21.17
N LEU A 270 -49.18 -36.20 22.06
CA LEU A 270 -50.23 -35.31 22.56
C LEU A 270 -49.83 -34.73 23.92
N TRP A 271 -50.37 -33.56 24.25
CA TRP A 271 -50.39 -33.01 25.59
C TRP A 271 -51.83 -32.69 26.01
N VAL A 272 -52.16 -32.86 27.29
CA VAL A 272 -53.50 -32.65 27.85
C VAL A 272 -53.39 -31.94 29.19
N ASN A 273 -54.17 -30.87 29.39
CA ASN A 273 -54.27 -30.17 30.67
C ASN A 273 -55.21 -30.92 31.62
N THR A 274 -54.65 -31.59 32.63
CA THR A 274 -55.41 -32.38 33.62
C THR A 274 -56.10 -31.51 34.67
N ASP A 275 -55.59 -30.29 34.89
CA ASP A 275 -56.13 -29.32 35.86
C ASP A 275 -57.24 -28.41 35.25
N ASP A 276 -57.75 -28.71 34.05
CA ASP A 276 -58.74 -27.87 33.37
C ASP A 276 -60.15 -27.95 34.01
N THR A 277 -60.37 -27.03 34.94
CA THR A 277 -61.66 -26.78 35.60
C THR A 277 -62.74 -26.15 34.72
N SER A 278 -62.47 -25.84 33.43
CA SER A 278 -63.47 -25.26 32.51
C SER A 278 -64.29 -26.30 31.72
N THR A 279 -63.97 -27.58 31.91
CA THR A 279 -64.61 -28.75 31.29
C THR A 279 -66.12 -28.91 31.59
N THR A 280 -66.81 -29.58 30.68
CA THR A 280 -68.22 -29.98 30.79
C THR A 280 -68.32 -31.49 31.04
N SER A 281 -68.84 -31.88 32.21
CA SER A 281 -69.13 -33.27 32.57
C SER A 281 -70.59 -33.64 32.28
N THR A 282 -70.80 -34.77 31.60
CA THR A 282 -72.10 -35.37 31.27
C THR A 282 -72.17 -36.78 31.83
N ASN A 283 -73.12 -37.06 32.73
CA ASN A 283 -73.30 -38.40 33.27
C ASN A 283 -73.83 -39.37 32.18
N ILE A 284 -73.15 -40.50 32.00
CA ILE A 284 -73.45 -41.54 31.00
C ILE A 284 -73.75 -42.92 31.62
N MET A 285 -74.07 -42.98 32.92
CA MET A 285 -74.44 -44.22 33.61
C MET A 285 -75.55 -44.99 32.87
N ASN A 286 -75.39 -46.30 32.72
CA ASN A 286 -76.25 -47.21 31.95
C ASN A 286 -76.23 -46.96 30.43
N SER A 287 -75.13 -46.42 29.88
CA SER A 287 -74.90 -46.41 28.42
C SER A 287 -74.70 -47.83 27.87
N ASN A 288 -74.48 -47.94 26.56
CA ASN A 288 -74.03 -49.17 25.92
C ASN A 288 -72.49 -49.32 25.85
N THR A 289 -71.74 -48.40 26.46
CA THR A 289 -70.28 -48.52 26.66
C THR A 289 -69.97 -49.08 28.04
N GLN A 290 -70.85 -48.83 29.04
CA GLN A 290 -70.68 -49.35 30.39
C GLN A 290 -70.65 -50.88 30.40
N MET A 291 -69.59 -51.44 30.96
CA MET A 291 -69.33 -52.86 31.16
C MET A 291 -69.55 -53.29 32.60
N ASP A 292 -69.11 -52.48 33.58
CA ASP A 292 -69.27 -52.79 35.00
C ASP A 292 -70.70 -52.53 35.47
N PRO A 293 -71.31 -53.46 36.23
CA PRO A 293 -72.74 -53.42 36.54
C PRO A 293 -73.14 -52.31 37.52
N VAL A 294 -72.18 -51.79 38.27
CA VAL A 294 -72.30 -50.71 39.25
C VAL A 294 -70.98 -49.93 39.25
N LEU A 295 -71.07 -48.61 39.39
CA LEU A 295 -69.96 -47.65 39.55
C LEU A 295 -70.51 -46.46 40.36
N ALA A 296 -69.65 -45.70 41.05
CA ALA A 296 -70.05 -44.42 41.65
C ALA A 296 -70.25 -43.32 40.60
N GLU A 297 -69.36 -43.27 39.61
CA GLU A 297 -69.41 -42.29 38.52
C GLU A 297 -69.02 -42.92 37.18
N TYR A 298 -69.86 -42.71 36.17
CA TYR A 298 -69.51 -42.89 34.75
C TYR A 298 -69.92 -41.63 33.99
N SER A 299 -68.92 -40.90 33.50
CA SER A 299 -69.10 -39.56 32.89
C SER A 299 -68.34 -39.42 31.57
N GLU A 300 -68.90 -38.68 30.63
CA GLU A 300 -68.21 -38.10 29.48
C GLU A 300 -67.74 -36.68 29.84
N ILE A 301 -66.50 -36.33 29.54
CA ILE A 301 -65.88 -35.03 29.79
C ILE A 301 -65.48 -34.40 28.45
N THR A 302 -65.87 -33.13 28.25
CA THR A 302 -65.65 -32.38 27.00
C THR A 302 -65.23 -30.94 27.31
N GLY A 303 -64.66 -30.24 26.33
CA GLY A 303 -64.15 -28.87 26.47
C GLY A 303 -62.83 -28.77 27.25
N VAL A 304 -62.05 -29.85 27.31
CA VAL A 304 -60.72 -29.87 27.94
C VAL A 304 -59.68 -29.23 27.02
N GLU A 305 -58.74 -28.49 27.59
CA GLU A 305 -57.59 -27.94 26.88
C GLU A 305 -56.54 -29.04 26.57
N TRP A 306 -56.33 -29.33 25.29
CA TRP A 306 -55.33 -30.30 24.82
C TRP A 306 -54.71 -29.86 23.49
N GLY A 307 -53.61 -30.51 23.09
CA GLY A 307 -52.98 -30.25 21.81
C GLY A 307 -52.03 -31.36 21.35
N VAL A 308 -51.31 -31.06 20.28
CA VAL A 308 -50.26 -31.93 19.71
C VAL A 308 -48.92 -31.25 19.96
N MET A 309 -47.97 -31.98 20.53
CA MET A 309 -46.63 -31.48 20.84
C MET A 309 -45.69 -31.62 19.63
N ASP A 310 -45.65 -32.81 19.01
CA ASP A 310 -44.82 -33.11 17.83
C ASP A 310 -45.48 -34.17 16.93
N THR A 311 -45.07 -34.27 15.66
CA THR A 311 -45.66 -35.13 14.62
C THR A 311 -44.64 -35.65 13.62
N GLY A 312 -44.91 -36.82 13.02
CA GLY A 312 -44.05 -37.47 12.02
C GLY A 312 -43.09 -38.50 12.60
N LEU A 313 -43.23 -38.83 13.88
CA LEU A 313 -42.43 -39.80 14.60
C LEU A 313 -42.76 -41.24 14.17
N ALA A 314 -41.74 -42.09 14.07
CA ALA A 314 -41.90 -43.46 13.58
C ALA A 314 -42.47 -44.40 14.67
N SER A 315 -43.79 -44.33 14.86
CA SER A 315 -44.52 -45.02 15.94
C SER A 315 -43.92 -44.70 17.31
N PRO A 316 -44.16 -43.46 17.82
CA PRO A 316 -43.69 -43.06 19.15
C PRO A 316 -44.29 -43.99 20.19
N SER A 317 -43.48 -44.44 21.15
CA SER A 317 -43.83 -45.56 22.03
C SER A 317 -43.57 -45.20 23.50
N GLY A 318 -42.38 -45.47 24.03
CA GLY A 318 -41.99 -45.07 25.38
C GLY A 318 -41.81 -43.56 25.50
N ILE A 319 -42.12 -43.06 26.69
CA ILE A 319 -42.04 -41.64 27.03
C ILE A 319 -41.53 -41.50 28.47
N ALA A 320 -40.58 -40.60 28.71
CA ALA A 320 -40.03 -40.34 30.03
C ALA A 320 -39.79 -38.83 30.22
N LEU A 321 -39.92 -38.35 31.45
CA LEU A 321 -39.76 -36.94 31.82
C LEU A 321 -38.67 -36.81 32.88
N HIS A 322 -37.69 -35.93 32.65
CA HIS A 322 -36.63 -35.64 33.62
C HIS A 322 -36.29 -34.14 33.58
N GLY A 323 -36.49 -33.45 34.70
CA GLY A 323 -36.54 -31.99 34.71
C GLY A 323 -37.61 -31.47 33.75
N ASP A 324 -37.27 -30.46 32.97
CA ASP A 324 -38.09 -29.94 31.87
C ASP A 324 -37.85 -30.70 30.54
N THR A 325 -37.07 -31.79 30.52
CA THR A 325 -36.75 -32.54 29.30
C THR A 325 -37.63 -33.77 29.14
N LEU A 326 -38.34 -33.85 28.01
CA LEU A 326 -39.18 -34.99 27.64
C LEU A 326 -38.46 -35.87 26.60
N PHE A 327 -38.35 -37.16 26.87
CA PHE A 327 -37.75 -38.17 25.99
C PHE A 327 -38.84 -39.04 25.36
N VAL A 328 -38.74 -39.30 24.05
CA VAL A 328 -39.72 -40.09 23.28
C VAL A 328 -38.99 -41.12 22.42
N SER A 329 -39.33 -42.41 22.57
CA SER A 329 -38.76 -43.49 21.75
C SER A 329 -39.57 -43.78 20.50
N GLN A 330 -38.91 -44.17 19.40
CA GLN A 330 -39.53 -44.41 18.10
C GLN A 330 -39.35 -45.88 17.68
N ASN A 331 -40.42 -46.68 17.83
CA ASN A 331 -40.39 -48.13 17.62
C ASN A 331 -40.17 -48.57 16.16
N GLY A 332 -40.39 -47.67 15.21
CA GLY A 332 -40.26 -47.93 13.77
C GLY A 332 -38.88 -47.66 13.18
N ASN A 333 -37.96 -47.02 13.91
CA ASN A 333 -36.65 -46.61 13.38
C ASN A 333 -35.47 -46.64 14.38
N GLY A 334 -35.69 -47.02 15.64
CA GLY A 334 -34.63 -47.17 16.63
C GLY A 334 -34.05 -45.86 17.19
N LYS A 335 -34.81 -44.76 17.11
CA LYS A 335 -34.40 -43.45 17.61
C LYS A 335 -35.01 -43.12 18.97
N ILE A 336 -34.33 -42.25 19.70
CA ILE A 336 -34.89 -41.54 20.86
C ILE A 336 -34.69 -40.04 20.61
N SER A 337 -35.76 -39.27 20.79
CA SER A 337 -35.79 -37.81 20.59
C SER A 337 -36.02 -37.11 21.93
N ALA A 338 -35.24 -36.07 22.22
CA ALA A 338 -35.38 -35.22 23.41
C ALA A 338 -35.96 -33.85 23.06
N TYR A 339 -36.80 -33.31 23.94
CA TYR A 339 -37.48 -32.03 23.77
C TYR A 339 -37.43 -31.21 25.06
N GLU A 340 -36.99 -29.95 24.97
CA GLU A 340 -37.04 -28.96 26.05
C GLU A 340 -38.48 -28.44 26.16
N LEU A 341 -39.16 -28.70 27.27
CA LEU A 341 -40.54 -28.26 27.49
C LEU A 341 -40.60 -26.76 27.80
N ALA A 342 -41.55 -26.06 27.18
CA ALA A 342 -41.88 -24.71 27.58
C ALA A 342 -42.44 -24.69 29.03
N SER A 343 -42.26 -23.58 29.74
CA SER A 343 -42.63 -23.38 31.16
C SER A 343 -44.14 -23.43 31.48
N ASN A 344 -44.97 -23.95 30.58
CA ASN A 344 -46.38 -24.26 30.75
C ASN A 344 -46.73 -25.70 30.31
N GLY A 345 -45.74 -26.50 29.90
CA GLY A 345 -45.83 -27.86 29.37
C GLY A 345 -46.52 -28.04 28.01
N LYS A 346 -47.09 -26.98 27.40
CA LYS A 346 -47.99 -27.08 26.23
C LYS A 346 -47.30 -27.05 24.86
N SER A 347 -45.97 -27.10 24.86
CA SER A 347 -45.12 -27.19 23.67
C SER A 347 -43.71 -27.61 24.09
N GLY A 348 -42.99 -28.33 23.23
CA GLY A 348 -41.58 -28.63 23.42
C GLY A 348 -40.74 -28.22 22.21
N THR A 349 -39.54 -27.71 22.45
CA THR A 349 -38.51 -27.45 21.42
C THR A 349 -37.73 -28.74 21.20
N HIS A 350 -37.61 -29.21 19.96
CA HIS A 350 -36.76 -30.38 19.68
C HIS A 350 -35.28 -30.03 19.89
N MET A 351 -34.57 -30.81 20.72
CA MET A 351 -33.15 -30.61 21.05
C MET A 351 -32.26 -31.51 20.18
N GLN A 352 -32.27 -32.81 20.48
CA GLN A 352 -31.38 -33.82 19.89
C GLN A 352 -32.16 -35.09 19.59
N THR A 353 -31.72 -35.87 18.59
CA THR A 353 -32.27 -37.22 18.32
C THR A 353 -31.13 -38.19 18.08
N VAL A 354 -31.00 -39.18 18.97
CA VAL A 354 -29.98 -40.23 18.87
C VAL A 354 -30.51 -41.45 18.11
N ASN A 355 -29.60 -42.24 17.56
CA ASN A 355 -29.90 -43.55 16.98
C ASN A 355 -29.30 -44.62 17.89
N THR A 356 -30.07 -45.67 18.21
CA THR A 356 -29.58 -46.82 18.98
C THR A 356 -29.36 -48.04 18.08
N ASN A 357 -28.75 -49.09 18.63
CA ASN A 357 -28.60 -50.40 18.00
C ASN A 357 -29.86 -51.28 18.16
N ALA A 358 -30.97 -50.75 18.69
CA ALA A 358 -32.27 -51.42 18.77
C ALA A 358 -33.26 -50.79 17.78
N ASN A 359 -34.01 -51.59 17.03
CA ASN A 359 -35.06 -51.05 16.15
C ASN A 359 -36.37 -50.85 16.92
N SER A 360 -36.77 -51.86 17.71
CA SER A 360 -38.07 -51.90 18.40
C SER A 360 -38.00 -51.41 19.84
N ILE A 361 -37.59 -50.14 20.01
CA ILE A 361 -37.57 -49.46 21.31
C ILE A 361 -39.02 -49.28 21.81
N MET A 362 -39.26 -49.55 23.09
CA MET A 362 -40.56 -49.30 23.74
C MET A 362 -40.37 -48.42 24.98
N GLY A 363 -40.79 -48.85 26.17
CA GLY A 363 -40.71 -48.06 27.40
C GLY A 363 -39.34 -47.40 27.63
N LEU A 364 -39.40 -46.19 28.17
CA LEU A 364 -38.26 -45.35 28.56
C LEU A 364 -38.38 -45.03 30.04
N GLU A 365 -37.23 -44.91 30.71
CA GLU A 365 -37.16 -44.56 32.14
C GLU A 365 -35.83 -43.86 32.44
N VAL A 366 -35.84 -42.83 33.28
CA VAL A 366 -34.59 -42.18 33.76
C VAL A 366 -34.28 -42.70 35.15
N GLY A 367 -33.26 -43.54 35.23
CA GLY A 367 -32.91 -44.31 36.42
C GLY A 367 -31.74 -43.74 37.21
N PRO A 368 -31.21 -44.50 38.19
CA PRO A 368 -30.17 -44.02 39.10
C PRO A 368 -28.91 -43.47 38.41
N ASN A 369 -28.41 -42.34 38.93
CA ASN A 369 -27.37 -41.50 38.32
C ASN A 369 -27.81 -40.91 36.96
N ASP A 370 -29.11 -40.62 36.86
CA ASP A 370 -29.76 -39.78 35.84
C ASP A 370 -29.56 -40.26 34.38
N LYS A 371 -29.31 -41.58 34.25
CA LYS A 371 -29.11 -42.29 32.99
C LYS A 371 -30.44 -42.71 32.38
N LEU A 372 -30.56 -42.63 31.06
CA LEU A 372 -31.73 -43.13 30.34
C LEU A 372 -31.63 -44.65 30.09
N TRP A 373 -32.73 -45.36 30.33
CA TRP A 373 -32.87 -46.81 30.16
C TRP A 373 -34.03 -47.08 29.19
N TYR A 374 -33.94 -48.16 28.41
CA TYR A 374 -34.99 -48.51 27.46
C TYR A 374 -35.19 -50.02 27.26
N VAL A 375 -36.42 -50.38 26.87
CA VAL A 375 -36.80 -51.72 26.40
C VAL A 375 -36.45 -51.89 24.92
N ASP A 376 -35.63 -52.89 24.59
CA ASP A 376 -35.57 -53.47 23.23
C ASP A 376 -36.37 -54.77 23.21
N ALA A 377 -37.64 -54.64 22.80
CA ALA A 377 -38.57 -55.75 22.68
C ALA A 377 -38.24 -56.70 21.52
N GLY A 378 -37.44 -56.26 20.55
CA GLY A 378 -37.04 -57.06 19.39
C GLY A 378 -35.99 -58.14 19.73
N LEU A 379 -35.22 -57.91 20.80
CA LEU A 379 -34.17 -58.83 21.28
C LEU A 379 -34.39 -59.28 22.74
N ASN A 380 -35.57 -59.04 23.32
CA ASN A 380 -35.92 -59.32 24.72
C ASN A 380 -34.83 -58.84 25.71
N ARG A 381 -34.42 -57.56 25.62
CA ARG A 381 -33.35 -56.99 26.47
C ARG A 381 -33.71 -55.60 27.02
N ILE A 382 -33.09 -55.26 28.16
CA ILE A 382 -33.03 -53.89 28.69
C ILE A 382 -31.64 -53.34 28.41
N VAL A 383 -31.59 -52.10 27.94
CA VAL A 383 -30.35 -51.36 27.65
C VAL A 383 -30.34 -50.08 28.49
N ARG A 384 -29.16 -49.68 28.95
CA ARG A 384 -28.88 -48.37 29.55
C ARG A 384 -27.96 -47.60 28.61
N ILE A 385 -28.24 -46.31 28.45
CA ILE A 385 -27.35 -45.37 27.78
C ILE A 385 -26.32 -44.88 28.80
N ASP A 386 -25.04 -45.02 28.45
CA ASP A 386 -23.91 -44.53 29.24
C ASP A 386 -23.18 -43.44 28.44
N PRO A 387 -23.47 -42.15 28.65
CA PRO A 387 -22.77 -41.06 27.97
C PRO A 387 -21.27 -41.05 28.31
N TYR A 388 -20.46 -40.57 27.37
CA TYR A 388 -19.05 -40.27 27.60
C TYR A 388 -18.92 -39.07 28.56
N PRO A 389 -17.83 -39.02 29.35
CA PRO A 389 -17.42 -37.80 30.03
C PRO A 389 -17.20 -36.65 29.05
N ASP A 390 -17.71 -35.49 29.45
CA ASP A 390 -17.68 -34.19 28.80
C ASP A 390 -17.83 -33.22 29.99
N ALA A 391 -16.74 -32.58 30.39
CA ALA A 391 -16.59 -31.98 31.72
C ALA A 391 -17.06 -30.51 31.81
N ASP A 392 -17.04 -29.79 30.70
CA ASP A 392 -17.49 -28.39 30.58
C ASP A 392 -18.73 -28.22 29.67
N THR A 393 -19.19 -29.29 29.00
CA THR A 393 -20.43 -29.40 28.22
C THR A 393 -20.45 -28.67 26.87
N ASP A 394 -19.29 -28.51 26.23
CA ASP A 394 -19.18 -27.93 24.89
C ASP A 394 -19.72 -28.85 23.77
N GLY A 395 -19.77 -30.16 23.99
CA GLY A 395 -20.23 -31.19 23.05
C GLY A 395 -19.12 -32.06 22.44
N ILE A 396 -17.87 -31.88 22.85
CA ILE A 396 -16.74 -32.80 22.66
C ILE A 396 -16.69 -33.76 23.87
N ARG A 397 -15.63 -34.54 24.07
CA ARG A 397 -15.50 -35.48 25.21
C ARG A 397 -14.06 -35.46 25.68
N ASP A 398 -13.81 -35.57 26.99
CA ASP A 398 -12.48 -35.44 27.64
C ASP A 398 -11.34 -36.25 26.98
N SER A 399 -11.67 -37.27 26.20
CA SER A 399 -10.74 -38.20 25.52
C SER A 399 -10.47 -37.92 24.04
N LEU A 400 -11.06 -36.85 23.50
CA LEU A 400 -10.80 -36.28 22.17
C LEU A 400 -10.69 -34.75 22.22
N ASP A 401 -10.83 -34.19 23.42
CA ASP A 401 -10.85 -32.77 23.71
C ASP A 401 -9.44 -32.28 24.01
N ASN A 402 -9.05 -31.17 23.41
CA ASN A 402 -7.76 -30.53 23.64
C ASN A 402 -7.77 -29.51 24.80
N CYS A 403 -8.95 -29.03 25.22
CA CYS A 403 -9.11 -28.17 26.40
C CYS A 403 -10.18 -28.68 27.39
N PRO A 404 -10.02 -29.88 28.04
CA PRO A 404 -11.10 -30.62 28.72
C PRO A 404 -11.74 -30.03 29.99
N ASN A 405 -11.61 -28.73 30.23
CA ASN A 405 -12.27 -27.97 31.30
C ASN A 405 -12.62 -26.53 30.87
N ILE A 406 -12.44 -26.15 29.59
CA ILE A 406 -12.65 -24.80 29.03
C ILE A 406 -13.28 -24.94 27.64
N THR A 407 -14.58 -24.67 27.54
CA THR A 407 -15.41 -24.95 26.35
C THR A 407 -14.85 -24.36 25.03
N ASN A 408 -14.40 -25.21 24.10
CA ASN A 408 -13.95 -24.84 22.75
C ASN A 408 -14.44 -25.82 21.67
N ALA A 409 -15.74 -25.78 21.38
CA ALA A 409 -16.38 -26.76 20.48
C ALA A 409 -15.93 -26.72 19.01
N GLY A 410 -15.05 -25.79 18.62
CA GLY A 410 -14.34 -25.79 17.34
C GLY A 410 -13.07 -26.64 17.35
N GLN A 411 -12.47 -26.87 18.52
CA GLN A 411 -11.23 -27.62 18.78
C GLN A 411 -10.06 -27.08 17.96
N GLU A 412 -9.96 -25.75 17.94
CA GLU A 412 -8.82 -25.02 17.43
C GLU A 412 -7.55 -25.36 18.26
N ASN A 413 -6.43 -25.52 17.54
CA ASN A 413 -5.07 -25.82 17.98
C ASN A 413 -4.18 -25.41 16.81
N HIS A 414 -3.44 -24.32 16.97
CA HIS A 414 -2.65 -23.69 15.89
C HIS A 414 -1.29 -24.38 15.66
N ASP A 415 -0.55 -24.68 16.72
CA ASP A 415 0.80 -25.26 16.68
C ASP A 415 0.88 -26.77 16.33
N GLY A 416 -0.11 -27.56 16.73
CA GLY A 416 -0.15 -29.03 16.61
C GLY A 416 0.13 -29.86 17.87
N ASP A 417 0.16 -29.29 19.07
CA ASP A 417 0.51 -29.93 20.37
C ASP A 417 -0.57 -30.91 20.93
N ALA A 418 -1.15 -30.61 22.09
CA ALA A 418 -1.89 -31.45 23.02
C ALA A 418 -2.86 -30.60 23.87
N LEU A 419 -2.65 -29.29 23.94
CA LEU A 419 -3.61 -28.25 24.34
C LEU A 419 -4.30 -27.66 23.08
N GLY A 420 -4.88 -26.46 23.22
CA GLY A 420 -5.49 -25.71 22.11
C GLY A 420 -5.83 -24.29 22.52
N ASP A 421 -6.23 -23.48 21.55
CA ASP A 421 -6.17 -22.00 21.54
C ASP A 421 -6.94 -21.25 22.67
N ILE A 422 -7.65 -21.96 23.55
CA ILE A 422 -8.34 -21.38 24.71
C ILE A 422 -7.73 -21.79 26.06
N CYS A 423 -6.73 -22.67 26.05
CA CYS A 423 -6.13 -23.27 27.23
C CYS A 423 -4.63 -23.55 27.13
N ASP A 424 -4.00 -23.37 25.97
CA ASP A 424 -2.57 -23.08 25.90
C ASP A 424 -2.32 -21.63 26.41
N PRO A 425 -1.21 -21.37 27.11
CA PRO A 425 -0.71 -20.02 27.31
C PRO A 425 0.29 -19.55 26.23
N ASP A 426 0.64 -20.39 25.25
CA ASP A 426 1.71 -20.20 24.25
C ASP A 426 1.25 -20.86 22.92
N ASP A 427 0.43 -20.13 22.15
CA ASP A 427 -0.47 -20.71 21.12
C ASP A 427 0.22 -21.13 19.81
N ASP A 428 1.44 -20.65 19.52
CA ASP A 428 2.25 -21.06 18.37
C ASP A 428 3.60 -21.74 18.73
N ASN A 429 3.93 -21.77 20.04
CA ASN A 429 5.12 -22.37 20.65
C ASN A 429 6.46 -21.66 20.34
N ASP A 430 6.45 -20.34 20.13
CA ASP A 430 7.67 -19.52 20.10
C ASP A 430 8.33 -19.39 21.51
N GLY A 431 7.55 -19.27 22.59
CA GLY A 431 8.03 -19.14 23.97
C GLY A 431 7.81 -17.78 24.68
N ILE A 432 7.18 -16.80 24.02
CA ILE A 432 6.41 -15.72 24.66
C ILE A 432 5.07 -16.33 25.15
N LEU A 433 4.15 -15.52 25.69
CA LEU A 433 2.85 -15.99 26.18
C LEU A 433 1.71 -15.14 25.62
N SER A 434 0.61 -15.76 25.19
CA SER A 434 -0.61 -15.08 24.72
C SER A 434 -1.36 -14.28 25.81
N ASP A 435 -0.88 -14.30 27.05
CA ASP A 435 -1.52 -13.78 28.27
C ASP A 435 -0.47 -13.18 29.22
N GLY A 436 -0.52 -11.87 29.48
CA GLY A 436 0.49 -11.24 30.33
C GLY A 436 0.48 -9.70 30.45
N SER A 437 1.62 -9.17 30.89
CA SER A 437 2.05 -7.78 30.69
C SER A 437 3.12 -7.65 29.60
N ASP A 438 3.70 -8.78 29.25
CA ASP A 438 4.77 -9.01 28.29
C ASP A 438 4.14 -10.17 27.48
N ALA A 439 3.26 -9.81 26.55
CA ALA A 439 2.28 -10.71 25.94
C ALA A 439 2.41 -10.63 24.42
N ASP A 440 2.28 -11.78 23.77
CA ASP A 440 2.50 -11.96 22.34
C ASP A 440 1.45 -11.19 21.51
N ASP A 441 1.88 -10.17 20.74
CA ASP A 441 1.02 -9.42 19.83
C ASP A 441 0.80 -10.16 18.49
N CYS A 442 1.59 -11.20 18.21
CA CYS A 442 1.50 -12.09 17.05
C CYS A 442 0.91 -13.50 17.31
N ALA A 443 0.44 -13.81 18.53
CA ALA A 443 0.00 -15.11 19.12
C ALA A 443 -0.60 -16.26 18.27
N PHE A 444 -0.93 -16.06 17.00
CA PHE A 444 -1.21 -17.12 16.03
C PHE A 444 -0.24 -17.06 14.83
N GLY A 445 1.07 -16.99 15.12
CA GLY A 445 2.16 -16.74 14.16
C GLY A 445 2.73 -17.96 13.41
N GLU A 446 3.94 -17.84 12.84
CA GLU A 446 4.59 -18.93 12.10
C GLU A 446 5.17 -19.96 13.05
N ILE A 447 4.57 -21.15 13.08
CA ILE A 447 4.98 -22.19 14.03
C ILE A 447 6.43 -22.71 13.81
N GLY A 448 7.22 -22.79 14.88
CA GLY A 448 8.46 -23.57 14.94
C GLY A 448 9.79 -22.82 14.81
N TRP A 449 9.81 -21.52 15.13
CA TRP A 449 11.01 -20.77 15.53
C TRP A 449 11.03 -20.62 17.07
N THR A 450 11.51 -19.51 17.62
CA THR A 450 11.57 -19.18 19.07
C THR A 450 11.96 -17.70 19.20
N SER A 451 11.29 -16.88 20.01
CA SER A 451 11.76 -15.53 20.34
C SER A 451 13.17 -15.56 20.93
N ASP A 452 14.09 -14.93 20.20
CA ASP A 452 15.32 -14.34 20.71
C ASP A 452 15.75 -13.20 19.79
N SER A 453 16.57 -12.29 20.33
CA SER A 453 17.22 -11.10 19.73
C SER A 453 17.97 -11.27 18.37
N THR A 454 17.73 -12.35 17.64
CA THR A 454 18.22 -12.64 16.29
C THR A 454 17.12 -13.14 15.33
N THR A 455 15.87 -13.23 15.79
CA THR A 455 14.66 -13.56 15.02
C THR A 455 13.41 -12.80 15.49
N ASP A 456 13.47 -12.16 16.64
CA ASP A 456 12.53 -11.18 17.23
C ASP A 456 13.45 -10.17 17.94
N TYR A 457 13.47 -8.91 17.50
CA TYR A 457 14.44 -7.93 17.98
C TYR A 457 13.94 -7.06 19.14
N ASP A 458 12.66 -6.70 19.17
CA ASP A 458 12.08 -5.89 20.24
C ASP A 458 11.57 -6.70 21.45
N GLY A 459 11.13 -7.94 21.23
CA GLY A 459 10.56 -8.85 22.22
C GLY A 459 9.02 -8.91 22.28
N ASP A 460 8.28 -8.54 21.22
CA ASP A 460 6.81 -8.55 21.19
C ASP A 460 6.16 -9.91 20.85
N GLY A 461 6.94 -10.88 20.33
CA GLY A 461 6.47 -12.21 19.92
C GLY A 461 6.26 -12.39 18.41
N CYS A 462 6.26 -11.31 17.63
CA CYS A 462 6.34 -11.37 16.18
C CYS A 462 7.75 -11.77 15.70
N LYS A 463 7.82 -12.34 14.49
CA LYS A 463 9.09 -12.74 13.87
C LYS A 463 9.57 -11.70 12.87
N ASP A 464 10.87 -11.38 12.89
CA ASP A 464 11.67 -10.55 11.97
C ASP A 464 11.59 -10.95 10.45
N ASP A 465 10.47 -11.49 9.94
CA ASP A 465 10.21 -11.59 8.50
C ASP A 465 8.72 -11.62 8.09
N ARG A 466 8.50 -11.20 6.84
CA ARG A 466 7.18 -11.20 6.20
C ARG A 466 6.63 -12.62 6.06
N PRO A 467 5.43 -12.90 6.61
CA PRO A 467 4.32 -11.94 6.62
C PRO A 467 3.91 -11.42 8.01
N GLU A 468 4.76 -11.60 9.03
CA GLU A 468 4.37 -11.46 10.43
C GLU A 468 4.70 -10.07 10.93
N ASP A 469 5.96 -9.86 11.27
CA ASP A 469 6.50 -8.54 11.46
C ASP A 469 6.91 -7.91 10.12
N MET A 470 6.89 -6.59 10.13
CA MET A 470 7.42 -5.68 9.13
C MET A 470 7.97 -4.39 9.76
N ASP A 471 7.99 -4.26 11.09
CA ASP A 471 8.23 -3.07 11.91
C ASP A 471 9.24 -3.48 13.02
N ASP A 472 10.34 -4.10 12.58
CA ASP A 472 11.34 -4.92 13.30
C ASP A 472 11.90 -4.38 14.64
N ASP A 473 11.54 -3.17 15.10
CA ASP A 473 11.88 -2.58 16.41
C ASP A 473 10.71 -1.85 17.15
N ASN A 474 9.50 -1.94 16.60
CA ASN A 474 8.20 -1.42 17.04
C ASN A 474 8.09 0.11 17.25
N ASP A 475 8.83 0.90 16.48
CA ASP A 475 8.67 2.36 16.47
C ASP A 475 7.40 2.85 15.72
N GLY A 476 6.83 2.02 14.83
CA GLY A 476 5.73 2.37 13.93
C GLY A 476 6.12 2.74 12.49
N ARG A 477 7.34 2.43 12.06
CA ARG A 477 7.84 2.46 10.68
C ARG A 477 8.21 1.06 10.23
N ASN A 478 7.80 0.71 9.02
CA ASN A 478 8.03 -0.62 8.48
C ASN A 478 9.38 -0.69 7.76
N ASP A 479 10.16 -1.77 7.89
CA ASP A 479 11.49 -2.06 7.28
C ASP A 479 11.62 -1.92 5.74
N GLY A 480 10.52 -1.61 5.04
CA GLY A 480 10.51 -1.22 3.63
C GLY A 480 10.34 0.28 3.38
N SER A 481 10.31 1.09 4.44
CA SER A 481 10.14 2.54 4.53
C SER A 481 10.67 3.02 5.89
N ASP A 482 11.74 2.35 6.34
CA ASP A 482 12.50 2.59 7.56
C ASP A 482 13.97 2.33 7.18
N ASP A 483 14.85 3.32 7.34
CA ASP A 483 16.27 3.21 7.00
C ASP A 483 17.14 2.83 8.23
N CYS A 484 16.57 2.82 9.44
CA CYS A 484 17.21 2.38 10.68
C CYS A 484 16.88 0.92 11.06
N ALA A 485 15.63 0.45 10.89
CA ALA A 485 15.12 -0.93 10.78
C ALA A 485 15.49 -1.98 11.85
N LYS A 486 16.38 -1.68 12.80
CA LYS A 486 16.72 -2.37 14.06
C LYS A 486 17.49 -1.38 14.96
N GLY A 487 16.85 -0.26 15.30
CA GLY A 487 17.37 0.87 16.07
C GLY A 487 17.26 0.73 17.60
N ASP A 488 17.19 1.86 18.31
CA ASP A 488 16.93 1.97 19.74
C ASP A 488 15.48 1.54 20.06
N LEU A 489 15.29 0.62 21.00
CA LEU A 489 13.97 0.11 21.36
C LEU A 489 13.18 1.04 22.31
N GLY A 490 11.86 1.11 22.12
CA GLY A 490 10.91 1.62 23.12
C GLY A 490 10.63 3.14 23.06
N TRP A 491 10.63 3.69 21.85
CA TRP A 491 10.10 5.01 21.51
C TRP A 491 8.98 4.83 20.46
N LEU A 492 8.67 5.86 19.66
CA LEU A 492 7.76 5.77 18.49
C LEU A 492 8.16 6.85 17.49
N SER A 493 8.10 6.57 16.19
CA SER A 493 8.23 7.59 15.15
C SER A 493 7.00 8.51 15.12
N ASP A 494 7.17 9.69 15.72
CA ASP A 494 6.35 10.87 15.49
C ASP A 494 7.24 12.11 15.34
N ALA A 495 6.70 13.14 14.66
CA ALA A 495 7.31 14.44 14.32
C ALA A 495 7.78 15.32 15.51
N THR A 496 8.14 14.70 16.62
CA THR A 496 8.84 15.27 17.78
C THR A 496 10.01 14.41 18.30
N THR A 497 10.29 13.26 17.67
CA THR A 497 11.42 12.34 17.94
C THR A 497 12.00 11.62 16.71
N ASP A 498 11.30 11.69 15.58
CA ASP A 498 11.69 11.40 14.20
C ASP A 498 11.05 12.54 13.39
N TYR A 499 11.83 13.45 12.78
CA TYR A 499 11.28 14.64 12.13
C TYR A 499 10.84 14.40 10.67
N ASP A 500 11.57 13.60 9.88
CA ASP A 500 11.30 13.38 8.45
C ASP A 500 10.30 12.24 8.15
N SER A 501 10.18 11.30 9.09
CA SER A 501 9.45 10.02 9.06
C SER A 501 10.15 8.81 8.43
N ASP A 502 11.48 8.69 8.47
CA ASP A 502 12.27 7.53 8.02
C ASP A 502 12.53 6.43 9.07
N GLY A 503 12.06 6.55 10.32
CA GLY A 503 12.28 5.54 11.37
C GLY A 503 13.66 5.59 12.05
N CYS A 504 14.57 6.44 11.59
CA CYS A 504 15.69 6.89 12.39
C CYS A 504 15.22 7.95 13.42
N ARG A 505 16.04 8.12 14.45
CA ARG A 505 15.69 8.90 15.64
C ARG A 505 16.67 10.04 15.86
N ASP A 506 16.20 11.30 15.79
CA ASP A 506 17.01 12.54 15.87
C ASP A 506 18.05 12.48 17.01
N ALA A 507 17.64 11.90 18.14
CA ALA A 507 18.39 11.96 19.39
C ALA A 507 19.53 10.92 19.54
N SER A 508 19.67 9.93 18.65
CA SER A 508 20.52 8.75 18.91
C SER A 508 21.11 8.01 17.71
N GLU A 509 20.38 7.84 16.61
CA GLU A 509 20.83 7.06 15.44
C GLU A 509 20.71 7.78 14.10
N ASP A 510 19.77 8.72 13.99
CA ASP A 510 19.77 9.66 12.87
C ASP A 510 21.00 10.58 12.90
N LEU A 511 21.35 11.09 11.73
CA LEU A 511 22.44 12.01 11.47
C LEU A 511 22.10 13.05 10.38
N ASP A 512 20.86 13.15 9.89
CA ASP A 512 20.36 13.99 8.78
C ASP A 512 18.85 14.28 8.99
N ASP A 513 18.50 14.92 10.12
CA ASP A 513 17.16 14.91 10.76
C ASP A 513 15.96 15.28 9.84
N ASP A 514 16.19 15.87 8.65
CA ASP A 514 15.14 16.29 7.69
C ASP A 514 15.27 15.72 6.25
N ASP A 515 16.16 14.73 6.04
CA ASP A 515 16.53 14.05 4.77
C ASP A 515 16.80 15.02 3.59
N ASP A 516 17.31 16.23 3.87
CA ASP A 516 17.80 17.12 2.82
C ASP A 516 19.11 16.60 2.17
N GLY A 517 19.83 15.73 2.87
CA GLY A 517 21.09 15.12 2.45
C GLY A 517 22.33 15.78 3.05
N ILE A 518 22.19 16.71 4.00
CA ILE A 518 23.27 17.39 4.70
C ILE A 518 23.24 17.02 6.20
N CYS A 519 24.23 16.24 6.64
CA CYS A 519 24.21 15.67 7.98
C CYS A 519 24.10 16.72 9.10
N ASP A 520 23.25 16.51 10.13
CA ASP A 520 23.39 17.08 11.49
C ASP A 520 24.72 16.70 12.16
N GLY A 521 25.21 15.51 11.81
CA GLY A 521 26.33 14.86 12.46
C GLY A 521 27.70 15.43 12.13
N ASN A 522 28.53 15.61 13.16
CA ASN A 522 30.00 15.83 13.12
C ASN A 522 30.78 14.69 12.37
N ILE A 523 30.09 13.80 11.64
CA ILE A 523 30.42 12.44 11.23
C ILE A 523 29.88 12.25 9.80
N VAL A 524 30.71 11.77 8.86
CA VAL A 524 30.23 11.38 7.53
C VAL A 524 29.65 9.96 7.62
N ALA A 525 28.34 9.83 7.43
CA ALA A 525 27.61 8.56 7.42
C ALA A 525 27.55 7.93 6.01
N THR A 526 26.50 7.18 5.69
CA THR A 526 26.21 6.64 4.35
C THR A 526 24.77 6.93 3.96
N GLY A 527 24.48 8.22 3.79
CA GLY A 527 23.24 8.84 3.33
C GLY A 527 23.60 10.29 3.04
N CYS A 528 23.57 11.08 4.10
CA CYS A 528 24.07 12.45 4.26
C CYS A 528 25.50 12.75 3.77
N MET A 529 25.77 14.04 3.52
CA MET A 529 27.12 14.61 3.39
C MET A 529 27.33 15.87 4.25
N ILE A 530 28.52 16.08 4.83
CA ILE A 530 28.77 17.28 5.67
C ILE A 530 28.74 18.55 4.80
N GLY A 531 27.83 19.46 5.14
CA GLY A 531 27.60 20.75 4.47
C GLY A 531 28.76 21.74 4.57
N LEU A 532 28.70 22.77 3.74
CA LEU A 532 29.67 23.86 3.70
C LEU A 532 29.11 25.12 4.38
N PRO A 533 29.93 25.95 5.02
CA PRO A 533 31.36 25.76 5.26
C PRO A 533 31.65 24.59 6.21
N GLN A 534 30.74 24.31 7.15
CA GLN A 534 31.00 23.47 8.34
C GLN A 534 29.71 22.86 8.92
N LEU A 535 28.99 22.04 8.13
CA LEU A 535 27.76 21.29 8.50
C LEU A 535 26.43 22.06 8.31
N ASP A 536 25.35 21.28 8.16
CA ASP A 536 23.95 21.74 8.06
C ASP A 536 23.64 22.95 8.94
N ARG A 537 23.02 23.96 8.34
CA ARG A 537 22.64 25.22 8.95
C ARG A 537 21.14 25.30 9.24
N CYS A 538 20.32 24.33 8.83
CA CYS A 538 18.88 24.27 9.11
C CYS A 538 18.33 22.83 9.37
N PRO A 539 18.62 22.18 10.53
CA PRO A 539 18.25 20.78 10.87
C PRO A 539 16.77 20.39 10.96
N THR A 540 15.86 21.24 10.46
CA THR A 540 14.40 21.04 10.47
C THR A 540 13.79 21.86 9.33
N SER A 541 14.42 21.82 8.17
CA SER A 541 13.93 22.38 6.92
C SER A 541 12.68 21.64 6.42
N PRO A 542 11.88 22.21 5.50
CA PRO A 542 10.59 21.63 5.17
C PRO A 542 10.74 20.43 4.20
N LEU A 543 10.72 19.19 4.74
CA LEU A 543 10.76 17.80 4.18
C LEU A 543 10.43 17.53 2.69
N SER A 544 9.81 18.48 2.00
CA SER A 544 9.75 18.57 0.53
C SER A 544 11.01 19.19 -0.10
N PHE A 545 12.08 19.34 0.67
CA PHE A 545 13.34 20.01 0.35
C PHE A 545 14.45 18.97 0.18
N THR A 546 15.58 19.41 -0.40
CA THR A 546 16.79 18.60 -0.60
C THR A 546 17.92 19.56 -0.98
N SER A 547 19.14 19.35 -0.45
CA SER A 547 20.31 20.17 -0.76
C SER A 547 20.77 19.95 -2.20
N THR A 548 20.41 20.89 -3.06
CA THR A 548 20.82 20.90 -4.46
C THR A 548 21.17 22.31 -4.89
N ILE A 549 22.11 22.43 -5.84
CA ILE A 549 22.65 23.70 -6.39
C ILE A 549 21.60 24.53 -7.16
N ALA A 550 20.31 24.26 -6.95
CA ALA A 550 19.15 24.99 -7.49
C ALA A 550 18.01 25.16 -6.45
N SER A 551 18.29 24.86 -5.18
CA SER A 551 17.40 24.95 -4.01
C SER A 551 18.14 25.40 -2.72
N ASP A 552 19.46 25.19 -2.69
CA ASP A 552 20.46 25.48 -1.66
C ASP A 552 21.81 25.62 -2.40
N ALA A 553 22.31 26.85 -2.60
CA ALA A 553 23.37 27.10 -3.57
C ALA A 553 24.81 26.97 -3.02
N ASP A 554 25.06 27.29 -1.74
CA ASP A 554 26.34 27.00 -1.05
C ASP A 554 26.45 25.55 -0.56
N ARG A 555 25.31 24.87 -0.33
CA ARG A 555 25.18 23.59 0.37
C ARG A 555 25.41 23.75 1.87
N ASP A 556 24.83 24.79 2.44
CA ASP A 556 24.76 24.96 3.89
C ASP A 556 23.65 24.10 4.53
N GLY A 557 22.67 23.59 3.77
CA GLY A 557 21.52 22.81 4.27
C GLY A 557 20.26 23.64 4.53
N CYS A 558 20.25 24.92 4.15
CA CYS A 558 19.09 25.80 4.22
C CYS A 558 18.51 26.11 2.83
N GLN A 559 17.18 26.15 2.72
CA GLN A 559 16.52 26.44 1.45
C GLN A 559 16.59 27.93 1.06
N ASP A 560 17.15 28.30 -0.10
CA ASP A 560 17.22 29.67 -0.67
C ASP A 560 15.91 30.48 -0.42
N LEU A 561 14.79 29.88 -0.83
CA LEU A 561 13.46 30.49 -0.82
C LEU A 561 12.82 30.58 0.59
N GLY A 562 13.48 30.05 1.62
CA GLY A 562 12.94 29.78 2.96
C GLY A 562 13.88 30.12 4.12
N GLU A 563 15.05 29.46 4.26
CA GLU A 563 15.93 29.34 5.46
C GLU A 563 17.44 29.75 5.14
N ASP A 564 18.33 30.21 6.07
CA ASP A 564 18.95 31.59 6.21
C ASP A 564 19.37 32.52 5.01
N THR A 565 19.54 33.83 5.28
CA THR A 565 19.43 34.94 4.30
C THR A 565 20.73 35.38 3.63
N ASP A 566 21.49 34.44 3.07
CA ASP A 566 22.81 34.66 2.48
C ASP A 566 23.08 33.47 1.55
N ASP A 567 22.23 33.28 0.52
CA ASP A 567 22.03 31.97 -0.14
C ASP A 567 23.29 31.38 -0.87
N ASP A 568 24.47 32.01 -0.77
CA ASP A 568 25.78 31.43 -1.13
C ASP A 568 26.95 31.64 -0.11
N ASP A 569 26.65 32.13 1.10
CA ASP A 569 27.57 32.45 2.22
C ASP A 569 28.77 33.38 1.91
N ASP A 570 28.75 34.17 0.81
CA ASP A 570 29.84 35.12 0.51
C ASP A 570 29.86 36.35 1.46
N GLY A 571 28.71 36.67 2.04
CA GLY A 571 28.47 37.75 3.00
C GLY A 571 27.62 38.93 2.49
N PHE A 572 27.09 38.86 1.26
CA PHE A 572 26.14 39.82 0.70
C PHE A 572 24.70 39.26 0.64
N THR A 573 23.95 39.41 1.73
CA THR A 573 22.55 38.93 1.84
C THR A 573 21.70 39.17 0.57
N ASP A 574 20.83 38.22 0.23
CA ASP A 574 20.01 38.14 -1.01
C ASP A 574 19.12 39.37 -1.35
N ALA A 575 19.07 40.37 -0.49
CA ALA A 575 18.43 41.67 -0.70
C ALA A 575 19.40 42.83 -1.07
N LEU A 576 20.70 42.55 -1.19
CA LEU A 576 21.78 43.48 -1.49
C LEU A 576 22.72 42.99 -2.60
N ASP A 577 22.76 41.68 -2.87
CA ASP A 577 23.52 41.07 -3.96
C ASP A 577 22.76 41.08 -5.32
N GLY A 578 23.52 41.19 -6.41
CA GLY A 578 23.10 41.04 -7.80
C GLY A 578 23.17 39.60 -8.34
N CYS A 579 23.95 38.71 -7.71
CA CYS A 579 24.08 37.29 -8.04
C CYS A 579 23.80 36.30 -6.87
N PRO A 580 22.65 36.37 -6.13
CA PRO A 580 22.42 35.70 -4.82
C PRO A 580 22.68 34.20 -4.64
N ASN A 581 23.14 33.48 -5.65
CA ASN A 581 23.37 32.03 -5.67
C ASN A 581 24.71 31.70 -6.36
N LEU A 582 25.70 32.62 -6.33
CA LEU A 582 26.98 32.52 -7.03
C LEU A 582 28.08 33.39 -6.38
N VAL A 583 28.67 32.83 -5.31
CA VAL A 583 29.79 33.37 -4.50
C VAL A 583 30.70 34.33 -5.27
N GLY A 584 30.76 35.59 -4.82
CA GLY A 584 31.55 36.60 -5.48
C GLY A 584 32.35 37.49 -4.53
N GLY A 585 32.29 38.79 -4.79
CA GLY A 585 33.18 39.76 -4.14
C GLY A 585 33.10 41.20 -4.67
N ALA A 586 32.36 41.47 -5.75
CA ALA A 586 32.15 42.82 -6.26
C ALA A 586 31.59 43.75 -5.17
N THR A 587 32.14 44.96 -5.04
CA THR A 587 31.84 45.91 -3.95
C THR A 587 31.27 47.26 -4.42
N GLU A 588 31.24 47.49 -5.74
CA GLU A 588 30.61 48.65 -6.41
C GLU A 588 29.65 48.13 -7.51
N GLY A 589 29.06 49.02 -8.32
CA GLY A 589 28.12 48.65 -9.40
C GLY A 589 26.63 48.53 -8.99
N GLU A 590 25.80 48.01 -9.90
CA GLU A 590 24.46 47.47 -9.58
C GLU A 590 24.51 45.94 -9.36
N MET A 591 25.61 45.27 -9.75
CA MET A 591 25.91 43.84 -9.53
C MET A 591 26.89 43.58 -8.36
N MET A 592 26.76 44.32 -7.25
CA MET A 592 27.49 44.05 -6.00
C MET A 592 27.23 42.61 -5.52
N GLY A 593 28.24 41.91 -4.97
CA GLY A 593 28.17 40.51 -4.55
C GLY A 593 28.44 39.47 -5.65
N CYS A 594 28.26 39.84 -6.93
CA CYS A 594 28.66 38.98 -8.04
C CYS A 594 30.18 38.70 -8.09
N PRO A 595 30.61 37.66 -8.85
CA PRO A 595 32.02 37.38 -9.11
C PRO A 595 32.79 38.59 -9.66
N ASP A 596 33.97 38.80 -9.07
CA ASP A 596 34.98 39.81 -9.39
C ASP A 596 36.27 39.03 -9.69
N GLY A 597 36.56 38.82 -10.97
CA GLY A 597 37.56 37.86 -11.46
C GLY A 597 39.02 38.25 -11.18
N ASP A 598 39.30 39.53 -10.94
CA ASP A 598 40.65 40.06 -10.76
C ASP A 598 40.86 40.94 -9.52
N GLY A 599 39.78 41.38 -8.86
CA GLY A 599 39.77 42.03 -7.55
C GLY A 599 39.77 43.56 -7.57
N ASP A 600 39.21 44.17 -8.61
CA ASP A 600 39.05 45.62 -8.76
C ASP A 600 37.88 46.18 -7.90
N GLY A 601 36.77 45.45 -7.83
CA GLY A 601 35.55 45.83 -7.11
C GLY A 601 34.27 45.95 -7.97
N TRP A 602 34.35 45.95 -9.30
CA TRP A 602 33.22 45.70 -10.19
C TRP A 602 33.00 44.18 -10.38
N ALA A 603 31.95 43.80 -11.11
CA ALA A 603 31.60 42.40 -11.36
C ALA A 603 31.84 42.02 -12.82
N ASP A 604 32.21 40.76 -13.09
CA ASP A 604 32.45 40.19 -14.44
C ASP A 604 31.29 40.43 -15.45
N LEU A 605 30.09 40.79 -14.98
CA LEU A 605 28.89 41.07 -15.78
C LEU A 605 28.59 42.55 -16.03
N GLU A 606 29.26 43.47 -15.33
CA GLU A 606 29.22 44.93 -15.55
C GLU A 606 30.57 45.52 -15.96
N ASP A 607 31.63 44.71 -15.93
CA ASP A 607 33.00 45.08 -16.28
C ASP A 607 33.31 44.73 -17.74
N ASP A 608 33.66 45.73 -18.56
CA ASP A 608 34.04 45.53 -19.97
C ASP A 608 35.43 44.85 -20.15
N PHE A 609 36.18 44.65 -19.05
CA PHE A 609 37.58 44.23 -18.99
C PHE A 609 37.86 43.15 -17.92
N GLU A 610 36.99 42.12 -17.80
CA GLU A 610 36.99 40.88 -16.95
C GLU A 610 38.31 40.29 -16.34
N THR A 611 39.51 40.74 -16.73
CA THR A 611 40.81 40.24 -16.27
C THR A 611 41.93 41.31 -16.09
N ASP A 612 41.63 42.60 -16.18
CA ASP A 612 42.54 43.70 -15.83
C ASP A 612 41.94 44.68 -14.80
N ALA A 613 42.21 44.41 -13.51
CA ALA A 613 41.84 45.15 -12.30
C ALA A 613 42.32 46.63 -12.21
N THR A 614 42.44 47.30 -13.34
CA THR A 614 42.74 48.71 -13.51
C THR A 614 41.87 49.39 -14.58
N GLN A 615 41.06 48.63 -15.32
CA GLN A 615 39.99 49.06 -16.23
C GLN A 615 38.70 48.35 -15.84
N TRP A 616 37.55 49.02 -16.02
CA TRP A 616 36.23 48.47 -15.66
C TRP A 616 35.09 49.05 -16.51
N LEU A 617 35.40 49.82 -17.55
CA LEU A 617 34.43 50.53 -18.38
C LEU A 617 35.05 50.99 -19.70
N ASP A 618 34.42 50.60 -20.81
CA ASP A 618 34.60 51.16 -22.15
C ASP A 618 33.38 52.06 -22.46
N SER A 619 33.59 53.31 -22.88
CA SER A 619 32.50 54.25 -23.20
C SER A 619 32.26 54.49 -24.68
N ASP A 620 33.04 53.80 -25.53
CA ASP A 620 33.13 54.01 -26.97
C ASP A 620 32.96 52.71 -27.77
N GLU A 621 33.17 51.57 -27.09
CA GLU A 621 33.18 50.20 -27.60
C GLU A 621 34.40 49.88 -28.51
N ASP A 622 35.58 50.46 -28.24
CA ASP A 622 36.82 50.26 -29.03
C ASP A 622 37.85 49.28 -28.43
N GLY A 623 37.71 48.91 -27.16
CA GLY A 623 38.58 47.96 -26.46
C GLY A 623 39.74 48.57 -25.66
N TYR A 624 39.76 49.89 -25.44
CA TYR A 624 40.67 50.56 -24.50
C TYR A 624 39.91 51.17 -23.32
N GLY A 625 40.34 50.87 -22.09
CA GLY A 625 39.56 51.21 -20.90
C GLY A 625 39.64 52.68 -20.48
N ASN A 626 38.53 53.23 -20.00
CA ASN A 626 38.38 54.65 -19.63
C ASN A 626 39.40 55.19 -18.60
N ASN A 627 40.05 54.33 -17.81
CA ASN A 627 40.98 54.75 -16.77
C ASN A 627 42.39 54.95 -17.35
N ALA A 628 42.68 56.18 -17.77
CA ALA A 628 43.99 56.60 -18.32
C ALA A 628 45.21 56.45 -17.36
N ASP A 629 45.02 56.04 -16.10
CA ASP A 629 46.10 55.66 -15.16
C ASP A 629 46.27 54.12 -15.02
N GLY A 630 45.44 53.31 -15.71
CA GLY A 630 45.44 51.83 -15.72
C GLY A 630 46.33 51.20 -16.81
N THR A 631 46.26 49.88 -16.98
CA THR A 631 46.89 49.17 -18.10
C THR A 631 46.18 49.57 -19.39
N ASP A 632 46.96 49.87 -20.44
CA ASP A 632 46.48 50.21 -21.79
C ASP A 632 45.22 51.11 -21.80
N GLY A 633 45.17 52.10 -20.91
CA GLY A 633 44.01 52.99 -20.75
C GLY A 633 43.90 54.03 -21.87
N ASP A 634 42.67 54.27 -22.31
CA ASP A 634 42.37 55.17 -23.41
C ASP A 634 42.69 56.64 -23.08
N LEU A 635 43.18 57.34 -24.09
CA LEU A 635 43.53 58.74 -24.10
C LEU A 635 42.52 59.59 -24.92
N CYS A 636 41.41 58.99 -25.36
CA CYS A 636 40.28 59.61 -26.09
C CYS A 636 38.83 59.34 -25.57
N PRO A 637 38.49 59.05 -24.28
CA PRO A 637 37.43 58.06 -23.87
C PRO A 637 35.94 58.42 -24.07
N LEU A 638 35.63 58.92 -25.27
CA LEU A 638 34.35 59.37 -25.82
C LEU A 638 34.39 59.47 -27.38
N GLN A 639 35.45 58.96 -28.05
CA GLN A 639 35.62 58.94 -29.51
C GLN A 639 36.48 57.76 -30.06
N GLU A 640 35.94 56.53 -30.04
CA GLU A 640 36.27 55.31 -30.82
C GLU A 640 37.55 55.40 -31.68
N GLY A 641 38.58 54.66 -31.30
CA GLY A 641 39.83 54.55 -32.05
C GLY A 641 40.70 53.34 -31.72
N TYR A 642 41.68 53.09 -32.60
CA TYR A 642 42.40 51.82 -32.63
C TYR A 642 43.94 51.99 -32.69
N SER A 643 44.46 53.18 -32.34
CA SER A 643 45.91 53.42 -32.29
C SER A 643 46.57 52.59 -31.18
N THR A 644 47.67 51.92 -31.49
CA THR A 644 48.34 50.92 -30.63
C THR A 644 49.76 51.30 -30.20
N ILE A 645 50.33 52.40 -30.72
CA ILE A 645 51.77 52.72 -30.59
C ILE A 645 52.05 54.02 -29.82
N ASP A 646 51.25 55.07 -30.00
CA ASP A 646 51.46 56.37 -29.35
C ASP A 646 50.42 56.71 -28.27
N ARG A 647 49.15 56.89 -28.66
CA ARG A 647 48.11 57.51 -27.84
C ARG A 647 46.87 56.60 -27.84
N LEU A 648 47.03 55.45 -27.17
CA LEU A 648 46.09 54.31 -27.11
C LEU A 648 44.62 54.72 -27.07
N GLY A 649 43.79 53.97 -27.81
CA GLY A 649 42.34 54.19 -28.03
C GLY A 649 41.98 55.43 -28.85
N CYS A 650 42.92 56.33 -29.14
CA CYS A 650 42.61 57.45 -30.02
C CYS A 650 42.47 57.02 -31.51
N PRO A 651 41.66 57.75 -32.29
CA PRO A 651 41.41 57.47 -33.70
C PRO A 651 42.68 57.30 -34.54
N ASP A 652 42.76 56.14 -35.17
CA ASP A 652 43.66 55.76 -36.25
C ASP A 652 42.80 55.67 -37.53
N ALA A 653 43.35 56.02 -38.70
CA ALA A 653 42.60 56.16 -39.95
C ALA A 653 43.09 55.27 -41.10
N ASP A 654 44.22 54.58 -40.92
CA ASP A 654 44.78 53.58 -41.84
C ASP A 654 45.22 52.28 -41.14
N GLU A 655 45.16 52.24 -39.80
CA GLU A 655 45.40 51.08 -38.94
C GLU A 655 46.89 50.71 -38.78
N ASP A 656 47.82 51.67 -38.96
CA ASP A 656 49.26 51.46 -38.74
C ASP A 656 49.70 51.45 -37.26
N GLY A 657 48.85 51.99 -36.38
CA GLY A 657 49.02 52.05 -34.94
C GLY A 657 49.35 53.43 -34.37
N TYR A 658 49.59 54.46 -35.18
CA TYR A 658 49.81 55.83 -34.71
C TYR A 658 48.55 56.70 -34.83
N SER A 659 48.28 57.51 -33.81
CA SER A 659 47.04 58.27 -33.69
C SER A 659 47.02 59.52 -34.58
N ASN A 660 45.83 59.79 -35.15
CA ASN A 660 45.56 60.95 -36.00
C ASN A 660 45.97 62.28 -35.31
N PRO A 661 46.64 63.21 -36.02
CA PRO A 661 47.04 64.49 -35.47
C PRO A 661 45.82 65.36 -35.12
N THR A 662 45.78 65.84 -33.88
CA THR A 662 44.69 66.68 -33.34
C THR A 662 45.17 68.09 -32.99
N GLY A 663 44.25 68.96 -32.59
CA GLY A 663 44.60 70.28 -32.04
C GLY A 663 45.33 70.26 -30.69
N ALA A 664 45.58 69.08 -30.10
CA ALA A 664 46.26 68.88 -28.82
C ALA A 664 47.41 67.85 -28.87
N TRP A 665 47.56 67.12 -29.98
CA TRP A 665 48.58 66.11 -30.22
C TRP A 665 49.06 66.24 -31.66
N THR A 666 50.28 66.72 -31.87
CA THR A 666 50.79 67.15 -33.18
C THR A 666 51.99 66.30 -33.62
N LEU A 667 52.48 66.51 -34.85
CA LEU A 667 53.66 65.81 -35.38
C LEU A 667 54.91 66.00 -34.49
N ASP A 668 55.06 67.18 -33.87
CA ASP A 668 56.11 67.47 -32.89
C ASP A 668 55.98 66.64 -31.60
N ASP A 669 54.77 66.19 -31.25
CA ASP A 669 54.47 65.40 -30.05
C ASP A 669 54.59 63.88 -30.31
N GLY A 670 54.47 63.46 -31.57
CA GLY A 670 54.54 62.06 -32.00
C GLY A 670 53.31 61.51 -32.71
N ALA A 671 52.32 62.37 -33.02
CA ALA A 671 51.18 62.01 -33.86
C ALA A 671 51.62 61.62 -35.27
N ASP A 672 50.80 60.82 -35.94
CA ASP A 672 51.02 60.38 -37.30
C ASP A 672 51.10 61.56 -38.30
N ALA A 673 52.03 61.43 -39.26
CA ALA A 673 52.30 62.37 -40.35
C ALA A 673 51.50 62.10 -41.64
N PHE A 674 51.03 60.87 -41.90
CA PHE A 674 50.31 60.52 -43.14
C PHE A 674 49.01 59.69 -42.88
N PRO A 675 47.93 60.29 -42.32
CA PRO A 675 46.77 59.55 -41.75
C PRO A 675 45.79 58.88 -42.72
N LEU A 676 46.30 58.38 -43.85
CA LEU A 676 45.61 57.59 -44.87
C LEU A 676 46.58 56.58 -45.54
N ASP A 677 47.70 56.24 -44.90
CA ASP A 677 48.80 55.47 -45.48
C ASP A 677 49.47 54.51 -44.48
N ASP A 678 49.02 53.25 -44.49
CA ASP A 678 49.33 52.15 -43.55
C ASP A 678 50.82 51.72 -43.47
N THR A 679 51.72 52.52 -44.05
CA THR A 679 53.15 52.28 -44.10
C THR A 679 54.02 53.46 -43.67
N GLN A 680 53.46 54.65 -43.41
CA GLN A 680 54.22 55.88 -43.18
C GLN A 680 53.70 56.74 -42.01
N TRP A 681 54.19 56.51 -40.80
CA TRP A 681 53.84 57.29 -39.61
C TRP A 681 54.75 58.51 -39.30
N ARG A 682 55.72 58.86 -40.17
CA ARG A 682 56.77 59.83 -39.82
C ARG A 682 57.38 60.56 -41.02
N ASP A 683 57.53 61.87 -40.87
CA ASP A 683 58.28 62.77 -41.74
C ASP A 683 59.25 63.61 -40.86
N SER A 684 60.56 63.42 -41.01
CA SER A 684 61.57 64.07 -40.14
C SER A 684 62.01 65.48 -40.57
N ASP A 685 61.67 65.95 -41.77
CA ASP A 685 62.09 67.29 -42.25
C ASP A 685 61.00 68.12 -42.96
N LEU A 686 59.80 67.55 -43.07
CA LEU A 686 58.52 68.12 -43.48
C LEU A 686 58.38 68.37 -44.98
N ASP A 687 58.84 67.42 -45.80
CA ASP A 687 58.77 67.45 -47.26
C ASP A 687 57.63 66.62 -47.89
N GLN A 688 56.93 65.81 -47.07
CA GLN A 688 55.85 64.88 -47.44
C GLN A 688 56.30 63.57 -48.11
N PHE A 689 57.56 63.16 -47.94
CA PHE A 689 57.99 61.77 -48.11
C PHE A 689 58.28 61.14 -46.74
N GLY A 690 57.99 59.85 -46.60
CA GLY A 690 57.97 59.22 -45.29
C GLY A 690 59.31 58.56 -44.91
N ASP A 691 59.74 58.74 -43.66
CA ASP A 691 60.98 58.21 -43.08
C ASP A 691 61.10 56.67 -43.18
N ASN A 692 59.98 55.94 -43.26
CA ASN A 692 60.03 54.49 -43.20
C ASN A 692 60.56 53.91 -44.52
N PRO A 693 61.57 53.03 -44.50
CA PRO A 693 62.14 52.46 -45.72
C PRO A 693 61.22 51.40 -46.34
N ALA A 694 61.35 51.21 -47.65
CA ALA A 694 60.68 50.16 -48.42
C ALA A 694 60.69 48.80 -47.68
N PRO A 695 59.54 48.10 -47.54
CA PRO A 695 58.42 48.08 -48.47
C PRO A 695 57.35 49.18 -48.31
N ALA A 696 57.50 50.09 -47.35
CA ALA A 696 56.66 51.28 -47.28
C ALA A 696 56.63 52.05 -48.62
N ASN A 697 55.49 52.65 -48.94
CA ASN A 697 55.34 53.50 -50.11
C ASN A 697 56.00 54.87 -49.84
N MET A 698 56.15 55.70 -50.88
CA MET A 698 56.66 57.10 -50.80
C MET A 698 57.87 57.32 -49.87
N ALA A 699 58.71 56.31 -49.74
CA ALA A 699 59.78 56.23 -48.74
C ALA A 699 60.93 57.16 -49.11
N ASP A 700 61.26 58.10 -48.23
CA ASP A 700 62.33 59.07 -48.45
C ASP A 700 63.70 58.38 -48.50
N ILE A 701 64.50 58.75 -49.50
CA ILE A 701 65.90 58.33 -49.70
C ILE A 701 66.88 59.31 -49.03
N CYS A 702 66.41 60.49 -48.62
CA CYS A 702 67.11 61.56 -47.93
C CYS A 702 66.64 61.97 -46.48
N PRO A 703 66.05 61.12 -45.58
CA PRO A 703 65.23 61.41 -44.34
C PRO A 703 65.59 62.52 -43.30
N THR A 704 66.22 63.61 -43.71
CA THR A 704 66.74 64.73 -42.91
C THR A 704 67.14 65.95 -43.78
N THR A 705 66.90 65.91 -45.09
CA THR A 705 67.31 66.91 -46.10
C THR A 705 66.23 67.14 -47.18
N PHE A 706 65.06 67.64 -46.76
CA PHE A 706 63.93 68.18 -47.56
C PHE A 706 64.20 68.23 -49.07
N GLY A 707 63.44 67.42 -49.80
CA GLY A 707 63.45 67.35 -51.23
C GLY A 707 62.09 67.58 -51.87
N THR A 708 62.04 67.27 -53.17
CA THR A 708 60.80 67.31 -53.97
C THR A 708 60.81 66.29 -55.13
N SER A 709 61.87 65.48 -55.28
CA SER A 709 61.94 64.46 -56.32
C SER A 709 60.86 63.39 -56.14
N THR A 710 60.21 62.98 -57.24
CA THR A 710 59.15 61.96 -57.29
C THR A 710 59.48 60.75 -58.17
N GLU A 711 60.52 60.81 -59.01
CA GLU A 711 60.73 59.83 -60.08
C GLU A 711 61.85 58.81 -59.79
N ASP A 712 62.98 59.23 -59.19
CA ASP A 712 64.12 58.34 -58.91
C ASP A 712 64.44 58.20 -57.41
N ARG A 713 64.54 59.32 -56.70
CA ARG A 713 64.93 59.36 -55.28
C ARG A 713 64.00 60.27 -54.52
N LEU A 714 62.84 59.70 -54.21
CA LEU A 714 61.79 60.25 -53.36
C LEU A 714 62.39 60.99 -52.16
N GLY A 715 61.90 62.20 -51.91
CA GLY A 715 62.34 63.11 -50.83
C GLY A 715 63.78 63.64 -50.92
N CYS A 716 64.53 63.33 -51.98
CA CYS A 716 65.80 64.01 -52.23
C CYS A 716 65.63 65.36 -52.97
N PRO A 717 66.56 66.32 -52.78
CA PRO A 717 66.54 67.61 -53.46
C PRO A 717 66.47 67.51 -54.98
N ASP A 718 65.62 68.37 -55.54
CA ASP A 718 65.38 68.59 -56.97
C ASP A 718 65.41 70.13 -57.17
N SER A 719 66.32 70.61 -58.02
CA SER A 719 66.63 72.03 -58.17
C SER A 719 65.74 72.80 -59.16
N ASP A 720 65.04 72.11 -60.07
CA ASP A 720 64.23 72.76 -61.12
C ASP A 720 62.75 72.34 -61.19
N LEU A 721 62.40 71.24 -60.49
CA LEU A 721 61.08 70.70 -60.21
C LEU A 721 60.44 69.86 -61.33
N ASP A 722 61.23 69.01 -62.01
CA ASP A 722 60.70 67.99 -62.94
C ASP A 722 60.39 66.63 -62.29
N GLY A 723 60.88 66.40 -61.07
CA GLY A 723 60.70 65.17 -60.30
C GLY A 723 61.94 64.28 -60.20
N TRP A 724 63.02 64.53 -60.95
CA TRP A 724 64.29 63.82 -60.79
C TRP A 724 65.20 64.52 -59.78
N SER A 725 65.98 63.76 -59.03
CA SER A 725 66.86 64.33 -58.00
C SER A 725 68.15 64.92 -58.58
N ASP A 726 68.70 65.94 -57.90
CA ASP A 726 69.98 66.62 -58.19
C ASP A 726 71.19 65.68 -58.43
N GLU A 727 71.10 64.40 -58.01
CA GLU A 727 72.15 63.38 -58.17
C GLU A 727 71.77 62.24 -59.15
N GLY A 728 70.50 62.14 -59.55
CA GLY A 728 70.00 61.20 -60.57
C GLY A 728 69.87 61.82 -61.97
N ASP A 729 69.67 63.13 -62.05
CA ASP A 729 69.39 63.91 -63.25
C ASP A 729 70.66 64.26 -64.08
N ALA A 730 70.56 64.16 -65.41
CA ALA A 730 71.59 64.54 -66.38
C ALA A 730 71.75 66.07 -66.59
N PHE A 731 70.71 66.90 -66.41
CA PHE A 731 70.71 68.34 -66.68
C PHE A 731 70.34 69.26 -65.48
N TYR A 732 69.54 68.82 -64.49
CA TYR A 732 69.27 69.39 -63.12
C TYR A 732 68.96 70.89 -62.96
N LEU A 733 68.87 71.63 -64.07
CA LEU A 733 68.55 73.06 -64.17
C LEU A 733 67.69 73.36 -65.42
N ASP A 734 67.17 72.32 -66.07
CA ASP A 734 66.23 72.37 -67.20
C ASP A 734 65.13 71.34 -66.99
N ILE A 735 64.02 71.81 -66.40
CA ILE A 735 62.76 71.12 -66.03
C ILE A 735 62.04 70.37 -67.18
N THR A 736 62.73 70.15 -68.29
CA THR A 736 62.25 69.43 -69.46
C THR A 736 63.19 68.31 -69.91
N GLN A 737 64.33 68.10 -69.24
CA GLN A 737 65.29 67.06 -69.58
C GLN A 737 66.01 66.48 -68.36
N TRP A 738 65.78 65.19 -68.10
CA TRP A 738 66.42 64.46 -67.00
C TRP A 738 67.35 63.32 -67.44
N ASN A 739 67.33 62.88 -68.71
CA ASN A 739 68.12 61.76 -69.22
C ASN A 739 68.81 62.08 -70.55
N ASP A 740 70.01 61.52 -70.75
CA ASP A 740 70.87 61.67 -71.94
C ASP A 740 71.55 60.32 -72.21
N SER A 741 70.88 59.46 -73.00
CA SER A 741 71.21 58.04 -73.13
C SER A 741 72.54 57.76 -73.86
N ASP A 742 72.97 58.66 -74.76
CA ASP A 742 74.23 58.49 -75.51
C ASP A 742 75.30 59.57 -75.24
N SER A 743 74.96 60.62 -74.48
CA SER A 743 75.83 61.72 -74.08
C SER A 743 76.20 62.70 -75.21
N ASP A 744 75.28 63.01 -76.13
CA ASP A 744 75.45 64.09 -77.12
C ASP A 744 75.08 65.50 -76.59
N GLY A 745 74.19 65.58 -75.59
CA GLY A 745 73.76 66.81 -74.92
C GLY A 745 72.46 67.44 -75.45
N TYR A 746 71.75 66.78 -76.37
CA TYR A 746 70.28 66.78 -76.40
C TYR A 746 69.79 65.73 -75.38
N GLY A 747 68.59 65.90 -74.83
CA GLY A 747 68.05 64.96 -73.84
C GLY A 747 66.94 64.09 -74.42
N ASP A 748 66.81 62.86 -73.91
CA ASP A 748 65.90 61.83 -74.45
C ASP A 748 64.42 62.25 -74.46
N ASN A 749 64.02 63.20 -73.62
CA ASN A 749 62.61 63.48 -73.38
C ASN A 749 62.04 64.34 -74.51
N PRO A 750 60.92 63.92 -75.14
CA PRO A 750 60.38 64.60 -76.31
C PRO A 750 59.72 65.95 -75.98
N SER A 751 59.38 66.71 -77.03
CA SER A 751 58.69 68.01 -76.90
C SER A 751 57.45 67.92 -75.99
N PRO A 752 57.27 68.81 -74.98
CA PRO A 752 57.56 70.24 -75.00
C PRO A 752 58.99 70.66 -74.59
N ALA A 753 59.89 69.70 -74.32
CA ALA A 753 61.30 69.97 -74.08
C ALA A 753 61.94 70.88 -75.14
N ILE A 754 62.92 71.68 -74.72
CA ILE A 754 63.53 72.72 -75.57
C ILE A 754 64.68 72.20 -76.44
N THR A 755 65.24 71.04 -76.09
CA THR A 755 66.26 70.28 -76.83
C THR A 755 66.05 68.77 -76.66
N PRO A 756 64.94 68.20 -77.18
CA PRO A 756 64.80 66.75 -77.30
C PRO A 756 65.84 66.18 -78.28
N ASP A 757 66.25 64.94 -78.07
CA ASP A 757 66.83 64.11 -79.12
C ASP A 757 65.74 63.22 -79.72
N ASP A 758 65.52 63.35 -81.03
CA ASP A 758 64.64 62.49 -81.81
C ASP A 758 65.34 61.19 -82.28
N CYS A 759 66.62 60.99 -81.93
CA CYS A 759 67.44 59.81 -82.25
C CYS A 759 67.93 58.96 -81.05
N ILE A 760 67.95 59.48 -79.82
CA ILE A 760 68.12 58.91 -78.45
C ILE A 760 69.33 57.97 -78.21
N ASP A 761 69.52 56.96 -79.06
CA ASP A 761 70.62 55.98 -79.01
C ASP A 761 71.78 56.33 -79.99
N THR A 762 71.67 57.44 -80.75
CA THR A 762 72.49 57.69 -81.97
C THR A 762 72.99 59.13 -82.15
N TRP A 763 74.04 59.46 -81.38
CA TRP A 763 74.79 60.72 -81.33
C TRP A 763 74.80 61.50 -82.64
N GLY A 764 74.32 62.74 -82.63
CA GLY A 764 74.26 63.57 -83.81
C GLY A 764 74.28 65.07 -83.51
N ASN A 765 73.55 65.85 -84.31
CA ASN A 765 73.58 67.32 -84.29
C ASN A 765 72.51 68.03 -85.16
N SER A 766 71.43 67.36 -85.57
CA SER A 766 70.33 67.94 -86.35
C SER A 766 69.54 69.00 -85.57
N THR A 767 68.83 69.91 -86.27
CA THR A 767 68.32 71.18 -85.65
C THR A 767 66.99 71.76 -86.19
N LEU A 768 66.22 71.09 -87.07
CA LEU A 768 64.95 71.62 -87.60
C LEU A 768 63.76 70.64 -87.67
N ASP A 769 63.95 69.34 -87.93
CA ASP A 769 62.87 68.35 -87.95
C ASP A 769 63.00 67.34 -86.79
N LEU A 770 63.85 66.32 -86.94
CA LEU A 770 64.31 65.45 -85.87
C LEU A 770 65.58 66.10 -85.29
N LEU A 771 65.49 66.61 -84.08
CA LEU A 771 66.60 67.20 -83.32
C LEU A 771 67.54 66.11 -82.80
N GLY A 772 68.80 66.43 -82.53
CA GLY A 772 69.83 65.48 -82.08
C GLY A 772 70.26 64.43 -83.12
N CYS A 773 69.39 64.03 -84.05
CA CYS A 773 69.68 63.10 -85.14
C CYS A 773 70.89 63.47 -86.05
N VAL A 774 71.31 62.50 -86.86
CA VAL A 774 72.36 62.67 -87.87
C VAL A 774 71.85 63.53 -89.05
N ASP A 775 72.38 64.76 -89.15
CA ASP A 775 72.27 65.63 -90.33
C ASP A 775 73.56 65.53 -91.16
N SER A 776 73.50 64.85 -92.33
CA SER A 776 74.66 64.69 -93.22
C SER A 776 75.03 65.95 -94.04
N ASP A 777 74.12 66.94 -94.18
CA ASP A 777 74.27 68.12 -95.06
C ASP A 777 74.73 69.38 -94.29
N GLY A 778 74.29 69.52 -93.03
CA GLY A 778 74.31 70.76 -92.28
C GLY A 778 73.16 71.69 -92.68
N ASP A 779 71.96 71.15 -92.90
CA ASP A 779 70.74 71.93 -93.17
C ASP A 779 69.74 72.02 -92.04
N GLY A 780 69.81 71.09 -91.11
CA GLY A 780 68.92 70.94 -89.98
C GLY A 780 67.78 69.96 -90.20
N TRP A 781 67.50 69.51 -91.43
CA TRP A 781 66.64 68.35 -91.68
C TRP A 781 67.43 67.04 -91.60
N SER A 782 66.75 66.00 -91.12
CA SER A 782 67.27 64.66 -90.91
C SER A 782 67.45 63.89 -92.23
N ASP A 783 68.37 62.93 -92.21
CA ASP A 783 68.59 61.99 -93.33
C ASP A 783 67.37 61.06 -93.61
N GLU A 784 66.32 61.06 -92.78
CA GLU A 784 65.15 60.17 -92.89
C GLU A 784 63.82 60.85 -93.30
N PHE A 785 63.43 61.99 -92.69
CA PHE A 785 62.08 62.56 -92.88
C PHE A 785 61.94 63.66 -93.94
N ASP A 786 63.03 64.22 -94.47
CA ASP A 786 62.97 64.88 -95.78
C ASP A 786 62.69 63.80 -96.84
N ALA A 787 61.58 63.92 -97.57
CA ALA A 787 61.26 63.00 -98.68
C ALA A 787 62.25 63.12 -99.86
N TYR A 788 63.22 64.04 -99.74
CA TYR A 788 64.27 64.37 -100.70
C TYR A 788 65.64 64.60 -100.02
N PRO A 789 66.16 63.73 -99.13
CA PRO A 789 67.05 64.04 -97.99
C PRO A 789 68.52 64.36 -98.32
N ASN A 790 68.77 65.03 -99.44
CA ASN A 790 70.00 65.71 -99.84
C ASN A 790 69.60 67.10 -100.43
N HIS A 791 68.43 67.65 -100.06
CA HIS A 791 67.75 68.71 -100.83
C HIS A 791 66.77 69.62 -100.03
N LYS A 792 66.91 69.81 -98.71
CA LYS A 792 66.58 71.10 -98.05
C LYS A 792 65.12 71.60 -98.26
N LEU A 793 64.09 70.70 -98.33
CA LEU A 793 62.75 71.06 -98.87
C LEU A 793 61.40 70.46 -98.34
N LEU A 794 61.08 69.16 -98.43
CA LEU A 794 59.66 68.71 -98.63
C LEU A 794 59.21 67.37 -98.00
N TRP A 795 57.90 67.23 -97.69
CA TRP A 795 57.32 66.14 -96.87
C TRP A 795 56.05 65.41 -97.43
N SER A 796 54.84 65.59 -96.85
CA SER A 796 53.81 64.53 -96.62
C SER A 796 52.63 64.32 -97.61
N ASP A 797 51.89 63.21 -97.39
CA ASP A 797 50.68 62.66 -98.06
C ASP A 797 49.84 61.86 -96.99
N SER A 798 48.51 61.68 -97.09
CA SER A 798 47.63 61.35 -95.92
C SER A 798 46.62 60.17 -96.01
N ASP A 799 45.30 60.44 -96.19
CA ASP A 799 44.16 59.81 -95.48
C ASP A 799 44.01 58.26 -95.56
N GLY A 800 44.46 57.64 -96.66
CA GLY A 800 44.45 56.19 -96.87
C GLY A 800 43.37 55.62 -97.80
N ASP A 801 42.27 56.34 -98.06
CA ASP A 801 41.44 56.21 -99.27
C ASP A 801 42.23 56.76 -100.50
N GLY A 802 42.98 57.86 -100.31
CA GLY A 802 44.29 58.04 -100.97
C GLY A 802 44.65 59.43 -101.52
N TYR A 803 44.65 60.47 -100.68
CA TYR A 803 44.73 61.87 -101.10
C TYR A 803 45.60 62.81 -100.20
N ALA A 804 46.31 63.80 -100.81
CA ALA A 804 47.54 64.46 -100.32
C ALA A 804 47.51 65.99 -100.04
N ASP A 805 48.22 66.40 -99.00
CA ASP A 805 47.86 67.52 -98.10
C ASP A 805 48.06 68.96 -98.60
N GLN A 806 49.20 69.29 -99.22
CA GLN A 806 49.58 70.71 -99.36
C GLN A 806 48.73 71.44 -100.42
N SER A 807 47.65 72.06 -99.95
CA SER A 807 46.57 72.62 -100.76
C SER A 807 47.04 73.50 -101.93
N GLY A 808 46.40 73.31 -103.09
CA GLY A 808 46.99 73.61 -104.39
C GLY A 808 47.28 72.34 -105.19
N THR A 809 47.36 71.20 -104.52
CA THR A 809 47.13 69.85 -105.05
C THR A 809 45.65 69.63 -105.42
N ASN A 810 45.35 68.47 -106.02
CA ASN A 810 44.02 68.04 -106.45
C ASN A 810 43.56 66.76 -105.73
N LEU A 811 44.09 66.53 -104.53
CA LEU A 811 44.00 65.29 -103.77
C LEU A 811 43.53 65.69 -102.37
N SER A 812 42.22 65.76 -102.11
CA SER A 812 41.66 66.25 -100.83
C SER A 812 40.23 65.76 -100.62
N ASP A 813 39.81 65.56 -99.36
CA ASP A 813 38.66 64.75 -98.95
C ASP A 813 37.52 65.57 -98.25
N ASP A 814 36.32 64.98 -98.20
CA ASP A 814 35.04 65.45 -97.65
C ASP A 814 34.74 64.84 -96.25
N CYS A 815 35.26 63.64 -95.95
CA CYS A 815 35.14 62.94 -94.65
C CYS A 815 36.45 62.17 -94.31
N PRO A 816 37.58 62.86 -94.07
CA PRO A 816 38.95 62.30 -94.05
C PRO A 816 39.26 61.31 -92.91
N ASP A 817 38.27 61.03 -92.06
CA ASP A 817 38.43 60.50 -90.71
C ASP A 817 37.53 59.28 -90.43
N GLU A 818 36.51 59.01 -91.26
CA GLU A 818 35.55 57.92 -91.02
C GLU A 818 35.46 56.98 -92.24
N ALA A 819 36.10 55.82 -92.09
CA ALA A 819 36.02 54.72 -93.05
C ALA A 819 34.74 53.90 -92.79
N GLY A 820 33.79 53.92 -93.74
CA GLY A 820 32.51 53.23 -93.56
C GLY A 820 31.57 53.29 -94.76
N THR A 821 30.28 53.04 -94.51
CA THR A 821 29.30 52.67 -95.55
C THR A 821 27.91 53.31 -95.41
N SER A 822 27.53 53.87 -94.25
CA SER A 822 26.47 54.89 -94.24
C SER A 822 26.92 56.07 -95.08
N THR A 823 25.93 56.58 -95.81
CA THR A 823 26.05 57.49 -96.96
C THR A 823 24.81 58.40 -97.04
N VAL A 824 23.98 58.40 -95.99
CA VAL A 824 22.61 58.95 -95.98
C VAL A 824 22.54 60.20 -95.11
N ASP A 825 23.09 60.14 -93.90
CA ASP A 825 23.26 61.26 -92.98
C ASP A 825 24.70 61.80 -92.98
N ARG A 826 25.70 60.94 -93.18
CA ARG A 826 27.15 61.23 -93.23
C ARG A 826 27.81 60.37 -94.34
N LEU A 827 29.00 60.72 -94.84
CA LEU A 827 29.66 60.06 -95.98
C LEU A 827 30.84 59.17 -95.54
N GLY A 828 30.57 57.90 -95.19
CA GLY A 828 31.60 56.95 -94.72
C GLY A 828 31.31 56.30 -93.35
N CYS A 829 30.05 55.99 -93.01
CA CYS A 829 29.65 55.83 -91.59
C CYS A 829 28.94 54.48 -91.26
N ILE A 830 28.11 54.34 -90.20
CA ILE A 830 27.71 53.03 -89.59
C ILE A 830 26.19 52.84 -89.30
N ASP A 831 25.71 51.58 -89.27
CA ASP A 831 24.33 51.03 -89.03
C ASP A 831 24.43 49.50 -88.69
N SER A 832 23.61 48.91 -87.78
CA SER A 832 23.75 47.51 -87.30
C SER A 832 22.48 46.63 -87.28
N ASP A 833 21.32 47.14 -86.88
CA ASP A 833 20.01 46.44 -87.00
C ASP A 833 19.55 46.37 -88.47
N GLY A 834 19.99 47.34 -89.28
CA GLY A 834 19.82 47.38 -90.73
C GLY A 834 18.64 48.22 -91.20
N ASP A 835 18.02 49.04 -90.35
CA ASP A 835 16.98 50.00 -90.75
C ASP A 835 17.52 51.27 -91.44
N GLY A 836 18.83 51.50 -91.39
CA GLY A 836 19.51 52.64 -92.01
C GLY A 836 19.57 53.91 -91.17
N TRP A 837 19.12 53.87 -89.91
CA TRP A 837 19.57 54.78 -88.87
C TRP A 837 20.81 54.20 -88.18
N SER A 838 21.56 55.06 -87.49
CA SER A 838 22.46 54.57 -86.44
C SER A 838 21.63 54.08 -85.24
N ASP A 839 21.99 52.92 -84.71
CA ASP A 839 21.18 51.99 -83.88
C ASP A 839 20.62 52.53 -82.55
N LEU A 840 20.91 53.78 -82.21
CA LEU A 840 20.94 54.30 -80.85
C LEU A 840 19.55 54.57 -80.22
N ASN A 841 18.45 54.42 -80.98
CA ASN A 841 17.22 55.18 -80.75
C ASN A 841 15.94 54.35 -80.47
N ASP A 842 16.04 53.17 -79.85
CA ASP A 842 14.89 52.26 -79.57
C ASP A 842 14.80 51.76 -78.10
N TYR A 843 13.58 51.55 -77.60
CA TYR A 843 13.23 51.01 -76.27
C TYR A 843 13.13 49.47 -76.25
N TYR A 844 13.00 48.82 -77.41
CA TYR A 844 13.11 47.38 -77.57
C TYR A 844 14.14 47.07 -78.68
N PRO A 845 15.43 47.44 -78.55
CA PRO A 845 16.41 47.46 -79.65
C PRO A 845 16.85 46.09 -80.24
N LYS A 846 15.97 45.08 -80.16
CA LYS A 846 15.99 43.76 -80.83
C LYS A 846 14.54 43.24 -81.16
N ASP A 847 13.47 44.06 -81.02
CA ASP A 847 11.99 43.78 -81.14
C ASP A 847 11.09 45.08 -81.01
N ALA A 848 9.82 45.07 -80.46
CA ALA A 848 8.98 46.21 -79.92
C ALA A 848 7.58 45.88 -79.25
N GLU A 849 7.27 46.10 -77.91
CA GLU A 849 5.84 46.10 -77.37
C GLU A 849 5.32 46.59 -75.93
N ARG A 850 5.59 45.95 -74.74
CA ARG A 850 4.60 45.60 -73.62
C ARG A 850 4.42 46.53 -72.33
N GLN A 851 3.50 46.21 -71.35
CA GLN A 851 2.96 47.07 -70.20
C GLN A 851 2.56 46.38 -68.80
N ILE A 852 1.89 47.07 -67.80
CA ILE A 852 1.92 46.85 -66.28
C ILE A 852 0.58 46.75 -65.39
N LYS A 853 0.55 46.99 -64.01
CA LYS A 853 -0.38 46.38 -62.94
C LYS A 853 -0.70 47.21 -61.59
N ALA A 854 -1.62 46.80 -60.63
CA ALA A 854 -2.09 47.52 -59.35
C ALA A 854 -2.66 46.69 -58.09
N SER A 855 -3.21 47.28 -56.94
CA SER A 855 -3.57 46.64 -55.58
C SER A 855 -4.64 47.34 -54.59
N ILE A 856 -4.81 46.94 -53.26
CA ILE A 856 -5.40 47.54 -51.93
C ILE A 856 -6.72 47.06 -51.13
N LEU A 857 -6.79 47.07 -49.73
CA LEU A 857 -8.00 46.93 -48.76
C LEU A 857 -7.78 47.21 -47.19
N PRO A 858 -8.52 48.11 -46.46
CA PRO A 858 -8.49 48.23 -44.96
C PRO A 858 -9.86 48.45 -44.21
N PHE A 859 -9.89 48.40 -42.84
CA PHE A 859 -10.45 49.50 -41.99
C PHE A 859 -10.54 49.34 -40.43
N ILE A 860 -11.18 48.30 -39.88
CA ILE A 860 -12.36 48.55 -39.00
C ILE A 860 -12.19 48.79 -37.46
N LEU A 861 -11.66 47.84 -36.67
CA LEU A 861 -12.18 47.52 -35.30
C LEU A 861 -11.83 48.48 -34.11
N ILE A 862 -11.36 49.70 -34.35
CA ILE A 862 -10.80 50.63 -33.33
C ILE A 862 -11.87 51.22 -32.35
N ALA A 863 -13.13 50.80 -32.42
CA ALA A 863 -14.28 51.62 -32.01
C ALA A 863 -14.98 51.29 -30.67
N LEU A 864 -14.58 50.27 -29.88
CA LEU A 864 -15.48 49.70 -28.86
C LEU A 864 -15.07 49.71 -27.37
N LEU A 865 -13.85 49.34 -26.96
CA LEU A 865 -13.59 49.03 -25.53
C LEU A 865 -12.48 49.80 -24.78
N VAL A 866 -12.22 51.06 -25.15
CA VAL A 866 -11.49 52.03 -24.28
C VAL A 866 -12.42 52.55 -23.16
N THR A 867 -13.24 51.68 -22.57
CA THR A 867 -14.49 52.04 -21.86
C THR A 867 -14.86 51.15 -20.67
N LEU A 868 -14.02 50.18 -20.29
CA LEU A 868 -14.13 49.37 -19.06
C LEU A 868 -12.72 49.29 -18.42
N LEU A 869 -12.22 50.36 -17.79
CA LEU A 869 -12.52 50.82 -16.42
C LEU A 869 -12.07 49.76 -15.38
N THR A 870 -11.00 49.94 -14.58
CA THR A 870 -10.65 51.04 -13.66
C THR A 870 -11.56 51.19 -12.42
N VAL A 871 -11.83 50.11 -11.66
CA VAL A 871 -12.38 50.18 -10.29
C VAL A 871 -11.79 49.08 -9.37
N GLY A 872 -10.79 49.45 -8.54
CA GLY A 872 -10.38 48.75 -7.31
C GLY A 872 -9.63 47.40 -7.44
N GLY A 873 -8.68 47.02 -6.57
CA GLY A 873 -7.80 47.85 -5.71
C GLY A 873 -7.59 47.39 -4.26
N VAL A 874 -6.30 47.28 -3.87
CA VAL A 874 -5.71 47.43 -2.52
C VAL A 874 -5.77 46.23 -1.54
N ALA A 875 -4.64 46.06 -0.81
CA ALA A 875 -4.35 45.27 0.42
C ALA A 875 -3.80 43.83 0.26
N MET A 876 -2.85 43.32 1.08
CA MET A 876 -1.90 43.91 2.08
C MET A 876 -0.91 42.82 2.61
N ILE A 877 0.37 43.16 2.92
CA ILE A 877 1.26 42.57 3.99
C ILE A 877 1.72 41.09 3.80
N LEU A 878 2.82 40.53 4.36
CA LEU A 878 4.28 40.87 4.55
C LEU A 878 5.00 39.81 5.48
N MET A 879 6.26 39.44 5.20
CA MET A 879 7.38 38.87 6.07
C MET A 879 7.73 37.35 6.14
N ARG A 880 9.06 37.04 6.29
CA ARG A 880 9.90 35.78 6.11
C ARG A 880 10.99 35.65 7.23
N ARG A 881 11.26 34.44 7.76
CA ARG A 881 12.55 33.86 8.32
C ARG A 881 12.34 32.32 8.45
N LYS A 882 13.28 31.36 8.32
CA LYS A 882 14.73 31.19 8.63
C LYS A 882 15.01 30.92 10.17
N PRO A 883 16.09 30.26 10.75
CA PRO A 883 16.98 29.05 10.50
C PRO A 883 17.76 28.51 11.80
N GLU A 884 19.03 27.98 11.69
CA GLU A 884 20.19 27.84 12.67
C GLU A 884 20.46 26.50 13.47
N GLN A 885 21.67 25.85 13.64
CA GLN A 885 23.01 25.85 12.93
C GLN A 885 24.19 24.91 13.50
N SER A 886 24.68 23.87 12.76
CA SER A 886 26.10 23.40 12.49
C SER A 886 27.19 22.85 13.51
N PHE A 887 27.93 21.72 13.21
CA PHE A 887 29.43 21.39 13.29
C PHE A 887 29.88 19.87 13.55
N VAL A 888 31.14 19.34 13.37
CA VAL A 888 32.13 19.17 12.24
C VAL A 888 33.43 18.23 12.45
N VAL A 889 33.88 17.38 11.46
CA VAL A 889 35.31 16.92 11.08
C VAL A 889 36.16 15.68 11.63
N ALA A 890 36.87 14.95 10.69
CA ALA A 890 38.26 14.27 10.67
C ALA A 890 38.65 12.79 11.03
N GLY A 891 39.54 12.16 10.20
CA GLY A 891 40.44 11.00 10.54
C GLY A 891 41.39 10.45 9.41
N GLN A 892 42.62 9.93 9.67
CA GLN A 892 43.68 9.67 8.63
C GLN A 892 44.51 8.33 8.71
N LEU A 893 44.94 7.81 7.53
CA LEU A 893 46.18 7.03 7.18
C LEU A 893 46.42 5.52 7.49
N THR A 894 46.66 4.68 6.45
CA THR A 894 47.95 3.95 6.08
C THR A 894 47.80 2.64 5.25
N ALA A 895 48.88 2.22 4.54
CA ALA A 895 49.07 0.92 3.84
C ALA A 895 50.54 0.43 4.02
N PRO A 896 50.94 -0.86 3.74
CA PRO A 896 51.85 -1.19 2.60
C PRO A 896 51.81 -2.72 2.13
N PRO A 897 52.74 -3.37 1.33
CA PRO A 897 52.32 -4.08 0.10
C PRO A 897 52.98 -5.49 -0.25
N PRO A 898 53.79 -5.77 -1.33
CA PRO A 898 53.40 -6.67 -2.44
C PRO A 898 54.34 -7.89 -2.81
N PRO A 899 54.91 -8.08 -4.05
CA PRO A 899 54.52 -8.96 -5.20
C PRO A 899 55.64 -10.02 -5.54
N PRO A 900 56.13 -10.34 -6.79
CA PRO A 900 55.65 -10.25 -8.21
C PRO A 900 55.96 -11.49 -9.14
N SER A 901 55.68 -11.34 -10.46
CA SER A 901 56.54 -11.75 -11.64
C SER A 901 56.46 -13.18 -12.23
N GLN A 902 56.75 -13.50 -13.52
CA GLN A 902 57.01 -12.83 -14.85
C GLN A 902 57.16 -13.95 -15.96
N PHE A 903 57.30 -13.83 -17.30
CA PHE A 903 57.30 -12.76 -18.35
C PHE A 903 57.17 -13.40 -19.77
N ASN A 904 56.69 -12.66 -20.80
CA ASN A 904 57.10 -12.72 -22.25
C ASN A 904 56.82 -14.02 -23.09
N LEU A 905 56.78 -14.06 -24.45
CA LEU A 905 56.83 -13.10 -25.60
C LEU A 905 56.34 -13.82 -26.90
N GLY A 906 55.92 -13.11 -27.97
CA GLY A 906 55.85 -13.72 -29.35
C GLY A 906 54.84 -13.13 -30.37
N MET A 907 55.05 -13.36 -31.68
CA MET A 907 54.23 -12.83 -32.82
C MET A 907 53.96 -13.88 -33.93
N GLY A 908 52.88 -13.73 -34.72
CA GLY A 908 52.93 -13.90 -36.21
C GLY A 908 52.31 -15.11 -36.96
N ALA A 909 51.02 -14.99 -37.36
CA ALA A 909 50.40 -15.21 -38.70
C ALA A 909 50.53 -16.50 -39.61
N PHE A 910 49.37 -16.90 -40.20
CA PHE A 910 49.12 -17.58 -41.52
C PHE A 910 49.42 -19.14 -41.70
N PRO A 911 49.00 -19.87 -42.81
CA PRO A 911 47.76 -20.70 -42.79
C PRO A 911 47.84 -22.22 -43.24
N PRO A 912 47.22 -22.83 -44.31
CA PRO A 912 46.50 -24.15 -44.25
C PRO A 912 46.93 -25.22 -45.33
N PRO A 913 46.13 -26.20 -45.88
CA PRO A 913 45.17 -27.20 -45.32
C PRO A 913 45.48 -28.77 -45.48
N PRO A 914 44.91 -29.63 -46.41
CA PRO A 914 44.16 -30.90 -46.07
C PRO A 914 44.54 -32.20 -46.91
N PRO A 915 43.70 -33.26 -47.21
CA PRO A 915 42.68 -34.07 -46.47
C PRO A 915 42.91 -35.66 -46.42
N PRO A 916 42.09 -36.59 -47.01
CA PRO A 916 41.27 -37.65 -46.32
C PRO A 916 41.52 -39.11 -46.86
N PRO A 917 40.61 -40.14 -46.95
CA PRO A 917 39.22 -40.41 -46.42
C PRO A 917 38.88 -41.88 -45.95
N ALA A 918 37.59 -42.13 -45.61
CA ALA A 918 36.75 -43.36 -45.86
C ALA A 918 36.83 -44.63 -44.97
N ALA A 919 35.74 -45.41 -44.71
CA ALA A 919 34.27 -45.21 -44.86
C ALA A 919 33.40 -46.36 -44.25
N GLN A 920 32.05 -46.16 -44.23
CA GLN A 920 30.93 -47.13 -43.97
C GLN A 920 30.63 -47.47 -42.48
N VAL A 921 29.43 -47.86 -41.99
CA VAL A 921 27.99 -48.00 -42.45
C VAL A 921 27.12 -48.10 -41.15
N MET A 922 25.91 -47.56 -40.90
CA MET A 922 24.58 -47.44 -41.61
C MET A 922 23.65 -48.68 -41.48
N PRO A 923 22.28 -48.60 -41.52
CA PRO A 923 21.37 -47.42 -41.52
C PRO A 923 20.12 -47.50 -40.58
N VAL A 924 19.16 -46.58 -40.84
CA VAL A 924 17.70 -46.52 -40.53
C VAL A 924 17.29 -45.54 -39.42
N GLU A 925 16.23 -44.69 -39.52
CA GLU A 925 15.55 -43.88 -40.59
C GLU A 925 14.48 -42.96 -39.89
N SER A 926 14.06 -41.78 -40.36
CA SER A 926 14.72 -40.81 -41.27
C SER A 926 14.14 -39.37 -41.20
N THR A 927 12.98 -39.06 -41.82
CA THR A 927 12.67 -37.71 -42.39
C THR A 927 11.13 -37.46 -42.63
N PRO A 928 10.60 -36.23 -42.91
CA PRO A 928 11.22 -35.07 -43.62
C PRO A 928 10.92 -33.60 -43.14
N ALA A 929 11.49 -32.62 -43.88
CA ALA A 929 11.41 -31.14 -43.78
C ALA A 929 11.05 -30.53 -45.18
N PRO A 930 11.20 -29.22 -45.56
CA PRO A 930 11.54 -27.92 -44.91
C PRO A 930 10.37 -26.88 -45.11
N PRO A 931 10.43 -25.55 -45.47
CA PRO A 931 11.49 -24.53 -45.71
C PRO A 931 11.23 -23.06 -45.19
N GLU A 932 12.09 -22.11 -45.62
CA GLU A 932 12.00 -20.61 -45.58
C GLU A 932 11.04 -20.05 -46.68
N PRO A 933 10.80 -18.71 -46.93
CA PRO A 933 11.47 -17.46 -46.46
C PRO A 933 10.53 -16.23 -46.19
N ALA A 934 11.08 -15.00 -46.16
CA ALA A 934 10.40 -13.67 -46.08
C ALA A 934 10.71 -12.81 -47.36
N PRO A 935 10.30 -11.52 -47.52
CA PRO A 935 9.20 -10.65 -47.00
C PRO A 935 8.38 -10.03 -48.22
N PRO A 936 7.87 -8.77 -48.29
CA PRO A 936 7.10 -7.89 -47.38
C PRO A 936 5.60 -7.62 -47.84
N PRO A 937 5.07 -6.41 -48.20
CA PRO A 937 4.06 -5.69 -47.37
C PRO A 937 2.74 -5.16 -48.05
N ILE A 938 1.91 -4.44 -47.26
CA ILE A 938 0.82 -3.45 -47.60
C ILE A 938 -0.67 -3.94 -47.67
N SER A 939 -1.56 -3.18 -46.99
CA SER A 939 -2.96 -2.76 -47.37
C SER A 939 -4.20 -3.15 -46.50
N THR A 940 -4.63 -2.19 -45.65
CA THR A 940 -6.00 -1.59 -45.55
C THR A 940 -7.30 -2.41 -45.30
N ALA A 941 -7.90 -2.14 -44.11
CA ALA A 941 -9.21 -1.48 -43.89
C ALA A 941 -10.56 -2.22 -43.68
N ASN A 942 -11.27 -1.73 -42.65
CA ASN A 942 -12.74 -1.57 -42.43
C ASN A 942 -13.72 -2.77 -42.37
N ALA A 943 -14.19 -3.08 -41.16
CA ALA A 943 -15.53 -2.71 -40.61
C ALA A 943 -15.69 -3.33 -39.20
N LEU A 944 -16.08 -2.69 -38.08
CA LEU A 944 -17.08 -1.65 -37.69
C LEU A 944 -18.21 -2.28 -36.83
N ALA A 945 -18.44 -1.71 -35.63
CA ALA A 945 -19.64 -1.79 -34.78
C ALA A 945 -19.91 -3.04 -33.89
N ALA A 946 -19.40 -2.96 -32.65
CA ALA A 946 -20.16 -2.92 -31.38
C ALA A 946 -21.07 -4.08 -30.92
N LEU A 947 -20.88 -4.48 -29.65
CA LEU A 947 -21.92 -4.69 -28.64
C LEU A 947 -21.31 -4.63 -27.22
N LEU A 948 -22.04 -4.02 -26.27
CA LEU A 948 -21.85 -4.08 -24.80
C LEU A 948 -22.75 -5.22 -24.24
N PRO A 949 -22.66 -5.70 -22.97
CA PRO A 949 -22.13 -4.98 -21.79
C PRO A 949 -21.36 -5.82 -20.72
N ASP A 950 -21.07 -5.13 -19.61
CA ASP A 950 -21.06 -5.55 -18.19
C ASP A 950 -19.82 -6.17 -17.49
N THR A 951 -19.53 -5.52 -16.34
CA THR A 951 -19.03 -6.01 -15.02
C THR A 951 -17.58 -6.44 -14.80
N SER A 952 -17.16 -6.18 -13.53
CA SER A 952 -16.07 -6.74 -12.71
C SER A 952 -14.61 -6.61 -13.20
N GLU A 953 -13.82 -5.91 -12.37
CA GLU A 953 -12.44 -6.24 -11.90
C GLU A 953 -11.31 -6.51 -12.94
N SER A 954 -10.06 -6.14 -12.67
CA SER A 954 -9.46 -5.27 -11.65
C SER A 954 -8.27 -4.54 -12.28
N THR A 955 -7.84 -3.40 -11.71
CA THR A 955 -6.64 -2.68 -12.16
C THR A 955 -5.38 -3.34 -11.62
N SER A 956 -4.36 -3.43 -12.46
CA SER A 956 -2.97 -3.67 -12.11
C SER A 956 -2.22 -2.35 -11.89
N ASP A 957 -0.96 -2.49 -11.47
CA ASP A 957 0.15 -1.54 -11.66
C ASP A 957 0.38 -0.44 -10.61
N GLU A 958 1.42 -0.70 -9.80
CA GLU A 958 2.56 0.19 -9.47
C GLU A 958 2.44 1.34 -8.43
N ILE A 959 2.99 1.05 -7.23
CA ILE A 959 4.19 1.70 -6.61
C ILE A 959 4.08 3.09 -5.92
N THR A 960 4.46 3.07 -4.62
CA THR A 960 4.87 4.12 -3.65
C THR A 960 3.95 5.27 -3.23
N GLN A 961 4.10 5.66 -1.95
CA GLN A 961 3.51 6.84 -1.30
C GLN A 961 4.16 8.16 -1.77
N ASP A 962 3.65 9.26 -1.20
CA ASP A 962 4.46 10.39 -0.74
C ASP A 962 3.89 10.87 0.64
N ILE A 963 4.66 11.58 1.44
CA ILE A 963 4.54 11.71 2.92
C ILE A 963 3.71 12.96 3.35
N THR A 964 3.68 13.25 4.65
CA THR A 964 3.22 14.46 5.38
C THR A 964 1.77 14.53 5.90
N ALA A 965 1.63 14.22 7.19
CA ALA A 965 1.31 15.13 8.31
C ALA A 965 0.19 16.22 8.21
N ASP A 966 -0.33 16.65 9.39
CA ASP A 966 0.06 17.93 10.04
C ASP A 966 -0.94 18.40 11.15
N ILE A 967 -0.47 19.30 12.03
CA ILE A 967 -1.18 20.36 12.79
C ILE A 967 -1.73 20.10 14.24
N GLN A 968 -0.84 20.40 15.19
CA GLN A 968 -0.96 21.39 16.30
C GLN A 968 -1.44 21.06 17.74
N GLU A 969 -0.47 21.08 18.67
CA GLU A 969 -0.10 22.24 19.55
C GLU A 969 -0.98 22.72 20.73
N SER A 970 -0.27 23.16 21.79
CA SER A 970 -0.52 24.36 22.66
C SER A 970 -1.20 24.20 24.04
N VAL A 971 -0.83 24.88 25.14
CA VAL A 971 0.45 25.49 25.63
C VAL A 971 0.31 25.92 27.14
N VAL A 972 1.36 26.50 27.78
CA VAL A 972 1.37 27.40 29.01
C VAL A 972 2.09 26.93 30.32
N GLN A 973 3.36 27.36 30.51
CA GLN A 973 4.01 28.06 31.67
C GLN A 973 4.03 27.49 33.13
N ASP A 974 5.03 27.72 34.02
CA ASP A 974 6.42 28.28 33.94
C ASP A 974 7.25 28.09 35.25
N ASP A 975 8.55 28.48 35.21
CA ASP A 975 9.41 29.06 36.29
C ASP A 975 10.43 28.20 37.14
N VAL A 976 11.58 27.86 36.51
CA VAL A 976 13.02 28.00 36.92
C VAL A 976 13.64 27.45 38.25
N VAL A 977 14.77 26.71 38.15
CA VAL A 977 16.15 26.93 38.75
C VAL A 977 16.98 25.64 39.09
N SER A 978 18.01 25.37 38.27
CA SER A 978 19.34 24.70 38.47
C SER A 978 19.58 23.40 39.30
N GLU A 979 20.08 22.37 38.61
CA GLU A 979 21.25 21.47 38.81
C GLU A 979 22.25 21.69 40.01
N PRO A 980 23.11 20.71 40.44
CA PRO A 980 23.40 19.38 39.82
C PRO A 980 23.49 18.11 40.74
N ALA A 981 23.44 16.94 40.07
CA ALA A 981 24.03 15.61 40.32
C ALA A 981 24.51 15.11 41.73
N VAL A 982 24.19 13.83 42.05
CA VAL A 982 24.84 13.00 43.10
C VAL A 982 24.96 11.53 42.66
N THR A 983 26.13 10.90 42.89
CA THR A 983 26.40 9.48 42.57
C THR A 983 25.94 8.51 43.68
N THR A 984 25.40 7.35 43.30
CA THR A 984 24.99 6.28 44.23
C THR A 984 26.14 5.31 44.58
N GLY A 985 26.12 4.79 45.81
CA GLY A 985 27.08 3.82 46.33
C GLY A 985 26.86 3.58 47.83
N GLY A 986 26.69 2.32 48.23
CA GLY A 986 26.17 1.96 49.55
C GLY A 986 27.11 2.17 50.75
N PRO A 987 26.58 2.03 51.98
CA PRO A 987 27.34 2.17 53.22
C PRO A 987 28.36 1.02 53.42
N PRO A 988 29.47 1.27 54.15
CA PRO A 988 30.42 0.22 54.48
C PRO A 988 29.81 -0.84 55.40
N LEU A 989 30.12 -2.11 55.13
CA LEU A 989 29.63 -3.26 55.91
C LEU A 989 30.19 -3.29 57.35
N PRO A 990 29.43 -3.79 58.34
CA PRO A 990 29.91 -4.05 59.69
C PRO A 990 31.06 -5.06 59.73
N GLU A 991 31.82 -5.09 60.84
CA GLU A 991 32.96 -6.01 61.05
C GLU A 991 32.56 -7.52 61.07
N PHE A 992 31.26 -7.83 61.08
CA PHE A 992 30.70 -9.18 60.96
C PHE A 992 30.07 -9.49 59.59
N GLY A 993 30.08 -8.56 58.63
CA GLY A 993 29.43 -8.70 57.31
C GLY A 993 27.97 -8.25 57.29
N LEU A 994 27.25 -8.68 56.25
CA LEU A 994 25.81 -8.42 56.08
C LEU A 994 24.99 -8.97 57.25
N PRO A 995 23.86 -8.33 57.64
CA PRO A 995 22.90 -8.91 58.57
C PRO A 995 22.36 -10.27 58.08
N GLU A 996 22.02 -11.17 58.99
CA GLU A 996 21.56 -12.52 58.64
C GLU A 996 20.25 -12.45 57.83
N GLY A 997 20.30 -12.86 56.57
CA GLY A 997 19.18 -12.83 55.62
C GLY A 997 19.15 -11.67 54.63
N TRP A 998 20.16 -10.78 54.62
CA TRP A 998 20.23 -9.62 53.71
C TRP A 998 21.11 -9.88 52.47
N THR A 999 20.73 -9.31 51.32
CA THR A 999 21.56 -9.27 50.10
C THR A 999 22.44 -8.01 50.03
N GLN A 1000 23.35 -7.96 49.05
CA GLN A 1000 24.24 -6.83 48.83
C GLN A 1000 23.46 -5.57 48.36
N GLU A 1001 22.53 -5.69 47.42
CA GLU A 1001 21.71 -4.56 46.94
C GLU A 1001 20.77 -4.03 48.03
N GLN A 1002 20.17 -4.92 48.83
CA GLN A 1002 19.38 -4.54 50.01
C GLN A 1002 20.21 -3.72 51.00
N TRP A 1003 21.49 -4.05 51.16
CA TRP A 1003 22.41 -3.28 51.98
C TRP A 1003 22.80 -1.94 51.35
N GLU A 1004 22.98 -1.88 50.02
CA GLU A 1004 23.33 -0.67 49.31
C GLU A 1004 22.20 0.38 49.34
N TYR A 1005 20.93 -0.07 49.31
CA TYR A 1005 19.76 0.81 49.48
C TYR A 1005 19.40 1.09 50.96
N TYR A 1006 19.32 0.06 51.81
CA TYR A 1006 18.73 0.19 53.16
C TYR A 1006 19.73 0.09 54.33
N GLY A 1007 21.00 -0.24 54.08
CA GLY A 1007 22.01 -0.43 55.13
C GLY A 1007 22.26 0.81 56.00
N HIS A 1008 22.03 2.01 55.44
CA HIS A 1008 22.18 3.28 56.16
C HIS A 1008 21.15 3.44 57.29
N GLU A 1009 19.94 2.92 57.09
CA GLU A 1009 18.90 2.91 58.12
C GLU A 1009 19.17 1.78 59.13
N TRP A 1010 19.60 0.60 58.66
CA TRP A 1010 19.93 -0.55 59.52
C TRP A 1010 21.02 -0.23 60.55
N LEU A 1011 22.13 0.41 60.12
CA LEU A 1011 23.21 0.87 61.00
C LEU A 1011 22.70 1.86 62.07
N LYS A 1012 21.83 2.79 61.65
CA LYS A 1012 21.26 3.86 62.46
C LYS A 1012 20.27 3.34 63.51
N GLU A 1013 19.51 2.28 63.23
CA GLU A 1013 18.68 1.59 64.23
C GLU A 1013 19.51 0.76 65.22
N HIS A 1014 20.57 0.10 64.75
CA HIS A 1014 21.48 -0.69 65.59
C HIS A 1014 22.54 0.16 66.31
N ASN A 1015 22.58 1.47 66.03
CA ASN A 1015 23.40 2.48 66.67
C ASN A 1015 24.91 2.19 66.56
N LEU A 1016 25.33 1.81 65.33
CA LEU A 1016 26.69 1.46 64.90
C LEU A 1016 27.33 2.59 64.07
#